data_AF-A0A927IQN4-F1
#
_entry.id   AF-A0A927IQN4-F1
#
_cell.length_a   1.000
_cell.length_b   1.000
_cell.length_c   1.000
_cell.angle_alpha   90.00
_cell.angle_beta   90.00
_cell.angle_gamma   90.00
#
_symmetry.space_group_name_H-M   'P 1'
#
loop_
_entity.id
_entity.type
_entity.pdbx_description
1 polymer ?
#
loop_
_entity_poly.entity_id
_entity_poly.type
_entity_poly.pdbx_seq_one_letter_code
_entity_poly.pdbx_strand_id
1 'polypeptide(L)'
;MSDGNDRDSGTPADEVPADEPTVPSPDGSDEPGSDEPSSDGDAADAVWPVWGGTSPRTATQDDAPAVDDTSSTSDEPAEQPADEPGDESADEPGDESADEPAQDESAPDEGAADGPAGEPAADDAPDAADAPDVPEADDAPEGDAAPGEPAPPGAEADGAAAAEVVTDEDVPDDGESAARAASPVQQEEDEPTATTDATELIAPVTTATPTATPTAATPAEPVHRHAHAAEPAAAAGAATGAAAAGAAAAAGDASQQPPVPARHRVIPGDTTAPAPTPATVSAGPVPTTPRKESPLDVFDADDGKRRWPRRLAVVGGIVVVLIGGYVAASYALGDKVPRGATVAGVDIGGLSSSDAVTRLDDELGDATSKKIPVVAKEVTASLDPQDAGLTFDAQATVDQLTGVDLLEPARLWDHVVGTGEVDPVTSVDAKELGRSVDALSPALSKTPVDGTVVFVDGSAQATKAADGWKLDTVKASKVVADDWLVGARPLELPTSAVAPDITQDETDASLATAEKVVSAPVSVTVDGKLTVLTADDLSAAASMVPKDGNLVLQLDGEKLTKEILDQQPDLETKASDASFVFVDDKPKIKAGKPGKTLDPDDVAAAVSKAAVADERDATVELTKSDPVESTAELKKLRVDEIVSEFSTPLTPEPKRTENIRVGLSHITGTLIRPGETFSLTEALGPVDAKHGFIDAGAIVSGEHVQAVGGGLSQVSTTTYNAAFFAGMEDITHQPHSEWFSRYPEGRESTIFTGVIDMAWKNTTPYGALVQGWVADGRAYVRIWGTKYWTVKTTTSARSGVVAPTTVYSESKTCEPALPGNPGFSVTVTRKIYLKDELKKTESNSWRYKPQNRVICGAPPSSDDKDGDSGGTDD
;
A
#
# COMPACT_ATOMS: atom_id res chain seq x y z
N MET A 1 8.01 -88.30 4.46
CA MET A 1 9.45 -88.37 4.73
C MET A 1 9.88 -86.95 5.09
N SER A 2 9.57 -86.44 6.29
CA SER A 2 9.50 -87.07 7.63
C SER A 2 10.89 -87.46 8.16
N ASP A 3 11.34 -87.07 9.35
CA ASP A 3 10.90 -86.05 10.34
C ASP A 3 12.20 -85.32 10.81
N GLY A 4 12.39 -84.53 11.88
CA GLY A 4 11.69 -84.35 13.16
C GLY A 4 12.69 -84.19 14.32
N ASN A 5 12.80 -82.96 14.85
CA ASN A 5 13.06 -82.61 16.27
C ASN A 5 14.40 -82.95 17.01
N ASP A 6 15.02 -81.88 17.56
CA ASP A 6 15.62 -81.74 18.91
C ASP A 6 16.89 -82.48 19.45
N ARG A 7 17.81 -81.63 19.99
CA ARG A 7 18.44 -81.63 21.36
C ARG A 7 19.59 -82.58 21.78
N ASP A 8 20.78 -81.97 21.85
CA ASP A 8 21.49 -81.57 23.11
C ASP A 8 22.71 -82.39 23.65
N SER A 9 23.51 -81.70 24.47
CA SER A 9 24.66 -82.06 25.33
C SER A 9 26.09 -82.10 24.74
N GLY A 10 27.03 -81.31 25.35
CA GLY A 10 28.49 -81.53 25.24
C GLY A 10 29.46 -80.33 25.21
N THR A 11 29.60 -79.53 26.28
CA THR A 11 30.73 -78.58 26.48
C THR A 11 31.95 -79.30 27.09
N PRO A 12 33.21 -78.90 26.78
CA PRO A 12 33.93 -77.74 27.40
C PRO A 12 34.64 -76.84 26.34
N ALA A 13 35.39 -75.75 26.63
CA ALA A 13 35.54 -74.78 27.73
C ALA A 13 36.51 -73.63 27.25
N ASP A 14 36.95 -72.75 28.17
CA ASP A 14 38.14 -71.85 28.11
C ASP A 14 38.15 -70.71 27.04
N GLU A 15 38.53 -69.44 27.34
CA GLU A 15 38.76 -68.73 28.62
C GLU A 15 38.81 -67.18 28.39
N VAL A 16 38.95 -66.40 29.48
CA VAL A 16 39.28 -64.94 29.59
C VAL A 16 38.10 -63.92 29.56
N PRO A 17 38.01 -62.96 30.50
CA PRO A 17 36.78 -62.18 30.75
C PRO A 17 36.85 -60.68 30.38
N ALA A 18 35.74 -59.97 30.61
CA ALA A 18 35.69 -58.51 30.76
C ALA A 18 35.75 -58.11 32.25
N ASP A 19 36.16 -56.87 32.54
CA ASP A 19 36.13 -56.29 33.89
C ASP A 19 35.87 -54.76 33.81
N GLU A 20 35.19 -54.22 34.81
CA GLU A 20 34.90 -52.77 34.93
C GLU A 20 36.00 -52.06 35.74
N PRO A 21 35.96 -50.72 35.83
CA PRO A 21 36.32 -50.09 37.09
C PRO A 21 35.25 -49.12 37.62
N THR A 22 34.82 -49.38 38.85
CA THR A 22 33.88 -48.59 39.66
C THR A 22 34.34 -47.17 39.97
N VAL A 23 33.37 -46.25 40.11
CA VAL A 23 33.56 -44.90 40.66
C VAL A 23 33.77 -44.94 42.19
N PRO A 24 34.69 -44.15 42.76
CA PRO A 24 34.76 -43.87 44.20
C PRO A 24 34.18 -42.49 44.56
N SER A 25 33.33 -42.45 45.59
CA SER A 25 33.10 -41.27 46.42
C SER A 25 33.79 -41.45 47.78
N PRO A 26 34.15 -40.36 48.47
CA PRO A 26 33.56 -40.16 49.80
C PRO A 26 33.22 -38.69 50.14
N ASP A 27 32.57 -38.53 51.29
CA ASP A 27 32.06 -37.28 51.89
C ASP A 27 33.05 -36.12 52.09
N GLY A 28 32.47 -34.91 52.17
CA GLY A 28 32.49 -34.14 53.43
C GLY A 28 33.05 -32.72 53.42
N SER A 29 32.32 -31.78 54.07
CA SER A 29 32.79 -30.54 54.76
C SER A 29 33.74 -29.61 53.99
N ASP A 30 33.43 -28.34 53.68
CA ASP A 30 32.83 -27.29 54.52
C ASP A 30 32.44 -26.04 53.67
N GLU A 31 31.52 -25.21 54.18
CA GLU A 31 31.42 -23.79 53.77
C GLU A 31 32.55 -22.96 54.43
N PRO A 32 33.08 -21.94 53.75
CA PRO A 32 32.51 -20.60 53.97
C PRO A 32 32.36 -19.78 52.67
N GLY A 33 31.29 -19.00 52.59
CA GLY A 33 31.13 -17.98 51.54
C GLY A 33 31.55 -16.58 51.99
N SER A 34 32.04 -15.77 51.05
CA SER A 34 31.87 -14.30 51.01
C SER A 34 32.29 -13.74 49.64
N ASP A 35 31.87 -12.51 49.36
CA ASP A 35 32.46 -11.57 48.41
C ASP A 35 32.45 -11.93 46.91
N GLU A 36 31.30 -11.72 46.26
CA GLU A 36 31.27 -11.27 44.87
C GLU A 36 31.91 -9.87 44.74
N PRO A 37 32.80 -9.65 43.77
CA PRO A 37 33.03 -8.34 43.18
C PRO A 37 32.37 -8.27 41.81
N SER A 38 31.34 -7.44 41.66
CA SER A 38 30.82 -7.05 40.35
C SER A 38 31.93 -6.38 39.53
N SER A 39 32.13 -6.82 38.29
CA SER A 39 33.01 -6.15 37.34
C SER A 39 32.33 -5.98 36.00
N ASP A 40 31.74 -4.81 35.79
CA ASP A 40 31.54 -4.27 34.45
C ASP A 40 32.88 -4.24 33.71
N GLY A 41 32.89 -4.59 32.43
CA GLY A 41 34.08 -4.62 31.60
C GLY A 41 33.71 -4.30 30.16
N ASP A 42 34.04 -3.09 29.73
CA ASP A 42 33.62 -2.52 28.45
C ASP A 42 33.99 -3.39 27.24
N ALA A 43 33.04 -3.51 26.30
CA ALA A 43 33.29 -4.03 24.97
C ALA A 43 34.13 -3.01 24.17
N ALA A 44 35.45 -3.17 24.18
CA ALA A 44 36.36 -2.27 23.48
C ALA A 44 36.34 -2.49 21.95
N ASP A 45 35.93 -1.47 21.19
CA ASP A 45 35.97 -1.44 19.73
C ASP A 45 37.39 -1.66 19.17
N ALA A 46 37.63 -2.83 18.58
CA ALA A 46 38.87 -3.17 17.91
C ALA A 46 38.80 -2.88 16.40
N VAL A 47 39.05 -1.63 16.01
CA VAL A 47 39.10 -1.22 14.60
C VAL A 47 40.32 -1.84 13.89
N TRP A 48 40.08 -2.70 12.90
CA TRP A 48 41.14 -3.34 12.10
C TRP A 48 41.54 -2.50 10.87
N PRO A 49 42.84 -2.42 10.52
CA PRO A 49 43.32 -1.56 9.44
C PRO A 49 43.10 -2.15 8.04
N VAL A 50 42.60 -1.32 7.12
CA VAL A 50 42.46 -1.65 5.69
C VAL A 50 43.84 -1.76 5.03
N TRP A 51 44.12 -2.89 4.38
CA TRP A 51 45.36 -3.08 3.60
C TRP A 51 45.23 -2.51 2.19
N GLY A 52 45.67 -1.25 2.01
CA GLY A 52 45.64 -0.56 0.72
C GLY A 52 46.64 -1.09 -0.32
N GLY A 53 46.21 -1.20 -1.58
CA GLY A 53 47.06 -1.56 -2.71
C GLY A 53 47.93 -0.40 -3.22
N THR A 54 49.10 -0.72 -3.78
CA THR A 54 50.10 0.28 -4.22
C THR A 54 49.93 0.68 -5.69
N SER A 55 49.89 2.00 -5.95
CA SER A 55 50.04 2.61 -7.28
C SER A 55 51.41 3.31 -7.45
N PRO A 56 51.92 3.50 -8.69
CA PRO A 56 53.35 3.73 -8.91
C PRO A 56 53.82 5.20 -8.97
N ARG A 57 54.84 5.49 -8.15
CA ARG A 57 56.05 6.31 -8.40
C ARG A 57 55.99 7.64 -9.20
N THR A 58 56.21 8.72 -8.43
CA THR A 58 57.23 9.79 -8.61
C THR A 58 57.21 10.72 -9.83
N ALA A 59 57.05 12.02 -9.53
CA ALA A 59 58.01 13.07 -9.92
C ALA A 59 58.14 14.10 -8.77
N THR A 60 59.32 14.71 -8.62
CA THR A 60 59.59 15.91 -7.78
C THR A 60 59.41 17.17 -8.66
N GLN A 61 59.51 18.44 -8.23
CA GLN A 61 60.33 19.03 -7.16
C GLN A 61 59.98 20.51 -6.85
N ASP A 62 60.16 20.91 -5.58
CA ASP A 62 60.44 22.25 -5.00
C ASP A 62 59.57 23.51 -5.22
N ASP A 63 59.78 24.43 -4.26
CA ASP A 63 59.51 25.86 -4.15
C ASP A 63 58.07 26.44 -3.97
N ALA A 64 57.99 27.22 -2.88
CA ALA A 64 56.96 28.18 -2.47
C ALA A 64 57.70 29.46 -1.99
N PRO A 65 57.10 30.50 -1.38
CA PRO A 65 55.68 30.78 -1.11
C PRO A 65 55.27 32.23 -1.51
N ALA A 66 54.15 32.73 -0.94
CA ALA A 66 53.82 34.16 -0.72
C ALA A 66 53.45 34.99 -1.98
N VAL A 67 52.57 36.00 -1.94
CA VAL A 67 51.67 36.60 -0.91
C VAL A 67 50.52 37.34 -1.64
N ASP A 68 49.47 37.74 -0.91
CA ASP A 68 48.63 38.98 -0.98
C ASP A 68 48.42 39.71 -2.34
N ASP A 69 47.30 40.38 -2.65
CA ASP A 69 46.24 40.97 -1.81
C ASP A 69 44.99 41.32 -2.67
N THR A 70 43.94 41.90 -2.06
CA THR A 70 42.81 42.70 -2.62
C THR A 70 42.06 42.18 -3.87
N SER A 71 40.77 41.85 -3.83
CA SER A 71 39.57 42.62 -3.40
C SER A 71 39.10 43.74 -4.35
N SER A 72 37.88 43.55 -4.91
CA SER A 72 36.95 44.61 -5.36
C SER A 72 37.38 45.42 -6.61
N THR A 73 36.57 46.29 -7.25
CA THR A 73 35.24 46.85 -6.92
C THR A 73 34.51 47.26 -8.24
N SER A 74 33.19 47.10 -8.30
CA SER A 74 32.22 47.99 -8.99
C SER A 74 32.36 48.18 -10.54
N ASP A 75 31.45 48.83 -11.27
CA ASP A 75 30.31 49.71 -10.92
C ASP A 75 29.10 49.59 -11.88
N GLU A 76 28.00 50.23 -11.50
CA GLU A 76 26.71 50.40 -12.22
C GLU A 76 26.78 51.50 -13.35
N PRO A 77 25.70 51.84 -14.10
CA PRO A 77 24.58 51.04 -14.64
C PRO A 77 24.18 51.41 -16.12
N ALA A 78 23.06 50.85 -16.59
CA ALA A 78 22.01 51.48 -17.44
C ALA A 78 22.08 51.50 -19.00
N GLU A 79 20.90 51.18 -19.57
CA GLU A 79 20.30 51.53 -20.87
C GLU A 79 20.75 50.89 -22.22
N GLN A 80 19.83 50.99 -23.18
CA GLN A 80 19.74 50.38 -24.52
C GLN A 80 20.47 51.26 -25.60
N PRO A 81 20.68 50.84 -26.87
CA PRO A 81 19.93 49.83 -27.65
C PRO A 81 20.77 48.86 -28.52
N ALA A 82 20.07 48.13 -29.41
CA ALA A 82 20.66 47.28 -30.44
C ALA A 82 20.97 48.05 -31.73
N ASP A 83 21.84 47.46 -32.57
CA ASP A 83 21.81 47.66 -34.03
C ASP A 83 22.41 46.43 -34.75
N GLU A 84 22.07 46.24 -36.02
CA GLU A 84 22.33 45.02 -36.83
C GLU A 84 23.48 45.26 -37.86
N PRO A 85 23.70 44.54 -39.02
CA PRO A 85 22.87 43.55 -39.74
C PRO A 85 23.58 42.27 -40.28
N GLY A 86 22.79 41.34 -40.82
CA GLY A 86 23.27 40.20 -41.64
C GLY A 86 22.15 39.44 -42.38
N ASP A 87 21.57 40.05 -43.41
CA ASP A 87 20.30 39.68 -44.07
C ASP A 87 20.41 38.66 -45.25
N GLU A 88 19.24 38.29 -45.80
CA GLU A 88 18.85 37.53 -47.00
C GLU A 88 18.50 36.03 -46.82
N SER A 89 17.30 35.53 -47.16
CA SER A 89 15.97 36.15 -47.48
C SER A 89 14.87 35.07 -47.31
N ALA A 90 13.59 35.47 -47.24
CA ALA A 90 12.42 34.57 -47.24
C ALA A 90 11.35 35.04 -48.23
N ASP A 91 10.46 34.13 -48.67
CA ASP A 91 9.12 34.47 -49.20
C ASP A 91 8.20 33.21 -49.30
N GLU A 92 6.89 33.44 -49.24
CA GLU A 92 5.76 32.47 -49.30
C GLU A 92 4.79 32.92 -50.45
N PRO A 93 3.55 32.38 -50.68
CA PRO A 93 2.88 31.14 -50.26
C PRO A 93 2.18 30.36 -51.42
N GLY A 94 1.45 29.26 -51.12
CA GLY A 94 0.12 29.02 -51.75
C GLY A 94 -0.24 27.66 -52.40
N ASP A 95 -1.55 27.33 -52.28
CA ASP A 95 -2.43 26.49 -53.13
C ASP A 95 -2.48 24.94 -53.00
N GLU A 96 -3.50 24.31 -53.61
CA GLU A 96 -4.16 23.04 -53.22
C GLU A 96 -4.01 21.85 -54.21
N SER A 97 -4.68 20.70 -53.91
CA SER A 97 -5.00 19.54 -54.78
C SER A 97 -3.86 18.53 -55.09
N ALA A 98 -4.03 17.19 -55.17
CA ALA A 98 -5.13 16.22 -54.96
C ALA A 98 -4.48 14.82 -54.62
N ASP A 99 -5.04 13.59 -54.72
CA ASP A 99 -6.27 13.02 -55.32
C ASP A 99 -6.58 11.59 -54.75
N GLU A 100 -7.83 11.11 -54.83
CA GLU A 100 -8.35 9.76 -54.45
C GLU A 100 -9.67 9.49 -55.24
N PRO A 101 -10.25 8.26 -55.44
CA PRO A 101 -10.50 7.20 -54.42
C PRO A 101 -10.70 5.72 -54.92
N ALA A 102 -11.28 4.85 -54.06
CA ALA A 102 -12.23 3.72 -54.36
C ALA A 102 -11.70 2.36 -54.95
N GLN A 103 -12.33 1.16 -54.80
CA GLN A 103 -13.55 0.71 -54.08
C GLN A 103 -13.64 -0.85 -53.84
N ASP A 104 -14.53 -1.25 -52.91
CA ASP A 104 -15.42 -2.46 -52.77
C ASP A 104 -15.00 -3.96 -52.80
N GLU A 105 -15.34 -4.62 -51.66
CA GLU A 105 -16.15 -5.85 -51.43
C GLU A 105 -16.15 -7.10 -52.35
N SER A 106 -16.03 -8.29 -51.73
CA SER A 106 -17.07 -9.38 -51.72
C SER A 106 -16.60 -10.68 -51.01
N ALA A 107 -17.55 -11.50 -50.51
CA ALA A 107 -17.37 -12.85 -49.92
C ALA A 107 -18.24 -13.89 -50.71
N PRO A 108 -18.41 -15.19 -50.35
CA PRO A 108 -17.87 -15.99 -49.23
C PRO A 108 -17.42 -17.44 -49.64
N ASP A 109 -17.54 -18.39 -48.71
CA ASP A 109 -17.81 -19.85 -48.88
C ASP A 109 -16.66 -20.89 -48.79
N GLU A 110 -17.02 -22.19 -48.87
CA GLU A 110 -16.35 -23.32 -48.18
C GLU A 110 -15.42 -24.21 -49.05
N GLY A 111 -14.69 -25.13 -48.39
CA GLY A 111 -13.89 -26.20 -49.02
C GLY A 111 -12.48 -26.30 -48.39
N ALA A 112 -12.13 -27.26 -47.53
CA ALA A 112 -12.15 -28.73 -47.64
C ALA A 112 -11.00 -29.32 -48.48
N ALA A 113 -10.47 -30.45 -47.99
CA ALA A 113 -9.23 -31.12 -48.37
C ALA A 113 -9.00 -31.38 -49.88
N ASP A 114 -7.73 -31.43 -50.31
CA ASP A 114 -7.06 -32.73 -50.59
C ASP A 114 -5.52 -32.62 -50.78
N GLY A 115 -4.83 -33.75 -50.85
CA GLY A 115 -3.44 -33.87 -51.37
C GLY A 115 -3.41 -34.30 -52.85
N PRO A 116 -2.43 -35.10 -53.34
CA PRO A 116 -1.12 -35.45 -52.76
C PRO A 116 0.06 -35.48 -53.79
N ALA A 117 1.23 -36.00 -53.37
CA ALA A 117 2.29 -36.67 -54.17
C ALA A 117 3.15 -35.86 -55.19
N GLY A 118 4.42 -36.27 -55.39
CA GLY A 118 5.28 -35.69 -56.44
C GLY A 118 6.82 -35.88 -56.39
N GLU A 119 7.35 -37.07 -56.04
CA GLU A 119 8.78 -37.44 -56.30
C GLU A 119 9.00 -37.72 -57.82
N PRO A 120 10.24 -37.67 -58.41
CA PRO A 120 11.35 -38.59 -58.04
C PRO A 120 12.83 -38.17 -58.38
N ALA A 121 13.78 -39.08 -58.06
CA ALA A 121 15.05 -39.40 -58.77
C ALA A 121 16.24 -38.40 -58.76
N ALA A 122 17.54 -38.82 -58.84
CA ALA A 122 18.20 -40.13 -58.68
C ALA A 122 19.76 -39.98 -58.59
N ASP A 123 20.45 -41.07 -58.19
CA ASP A 123 21.90 -41.41 -58.36
C ASP A 123 22.95 -40.48 -57.69
N ASP A 124 24.13 -40.93 -57.22
CA ASP A 124 25.10 -41.86 -57.84
C ASP A 124 26.08 -42.48 -56.77
N ALA A 125 26.72 -43.64 -57.03
CA ALA A 125 27.71 -44.29 -56.12
C ALA A 125 28.58 -45.42 -56.76
N PRO A 126 29.85 -45.56 -56.32
CA PRO A 126 30.46 -46.87 -55.94
C PRO A 126 31.32 -46.73 -54.64
N ASP A 127 32.14 -47.66 -54.11
CA ASP A 127 32.68 -48.99 -54.54
C ASP A 127 33.04 -49.87 -53.30
N ALA A 128 33.67 -51.04 -53.47
CA ALA A 128 34.04 -52.04 -52.44
C ALA A 128 35.56 -52.03 -52.06
N ALA A 129 36.16 -52.90 -51.22
CA ALA A 129 35.78 -54.15 -50.53
C ALA A 129 36.47 -54.24 -49.12
N ASP A 130 36.36 -55.27 -48.26
CA ASP A 130 36.71 -56.71 -48.43
C ASP A 130 36.22 -57.57 -47.21
N ALA A 131 36.08 -58.90 -47.34
CA ALA A 131 35.65 -59.85 -46.27
C ALA A 131 35.97 -61.34 -46.64
N PRO A 132 36.24 -62.25 -45.67
CA PRO A 132 35.20 -63.18 -45.13
C PRO A 132 35.43 -63.51 -43.61
N ASP A 133 34.82 -64.49 -42.90
CA ASP A 133 34.13 -65.76 -43.25
C ASP A 133 33.18 -66.26 -42.11
N VAL A 134 32.43 -67.35 -42.32
CA VAL A 134 31.44 -67.97 -41.36
C VAL A 134 31.62 -69.51 -41.28
N PRO A 135 30.96 -70.29 -40.38
CA PRO A 135 29.59 -70.83 -40.67
C PRO A 135 28.65 -71.21 -39.48
N GLU A 136 27.33 -71.27 -39.77
CA GLU A 136 26.28 -72.24 -39.31
C GLU A 136 25.98 -72.49 -37.80
N ALA A 137 24.75 -72.79 -37.33
CA ALA A 137 23.35 -72.74 -37.80
C ALA A 137 22.41 -73.07 -36.57
N ASP A 138 21.08 -73.32 -36.57
CA ASP A 138 20.02 -73.42 -37.60
C ASP A 138 18.57 -73.31 -36.98
N ASP A 139 17.54 -73.37 -37.82
CA ASP A 139 16.12 -73.80 -37.62
C ASP A 139 15.07 -73.03 -36.74
N ALA A 140 13.83 -73.00 -37.27
CA ALA A 140 12.54 -72.63 -36.65
C ALA A 140 11.41 -73.49 -37.30
N PRO A 141 10.13 -73.52 -36.83
CA PRO A 141 9.11 -72.58 -37.37
C PRO A 141 7.83 -72.33 -36.50
N GLU A 142 6.94 -71.44 -36.98
CA GLU A 142 5.43 -71.44 -37.00
C GLU A 142 4.57 -71.86 -35.75
N GLY A 143 3.34 -71.38 -35.52
CA GLY A 143 2.49 -70.40 -36.22
C GLY A 143 1.01 -70.36 -35.70
N ASP A 144 0.25 -69.35 -36.18
CA ASP A 144 -1.24 -69.22 -36.24
C ASP A 144 -2.20 -68.99 -35.03
N ALA A 145 -3.05 -67.97 -35.25
CA ALA A 145 -4.51 -67.85 -34.99
C ALA A 145 -5.15 -67.69 -33.56
N ALA A 146 -6.28 -66.95 -33.56
CA ALA A 146 -7.24 -66.67 -32.47
C ALA A 146 -8.65 -67.19 -32.88
N PRO A 147 -9.83 -66.85 -32.27
CA PRO A 147 -10.17 -66.08 -31.04
C PRO A 147 -11.24 -66.75 -30.11
N GLY A 148 -11.76 -66.07 -29.07
CA GLY A 148 -13.07 -66.42 -28.46
C GLY A 148 -13.38 -65.93 -27.02
N GLU A 149 -14.53 -65.25 -26.86
CA GLU A 149 -15.31 -65.07 -25.60
C GLU A 149 -16.39 -66.22 -25.50
N PRO A 150 -17.36 -66.31 -24.53
CA PRO A 150 -17.74 -65.41 -23.41
C PRO A 150 -18.19 -66.08 -22.05
N ALA A 151 -18.51 -65.22 -21.06
CA ALA A 151 -19.60 -65.31 -20.04
C ALA A 151 -19.72 -66.46 -18.98
N PRO A 152 -20.38 -66.21 -17.81
CA PRO A 152 -20.53 -67.16 -16.67
C PRO A 152 -21.91 -67.87 -16.58
N PRO A 153 -22.03 -68.92 -15.73
CA PRO A 153 -22.72 -68.82 -14.41
C PRO A 153 -21.93 -69.54 -13.28
N GLY A 154 -22.22 -69.47 -11.97
CA GLY A 154 -23.42 -69.92 -11.23
C GLY A 154 -23.62 -71.45 -11.34
N ALA A 155 -23.84 -72.28 -10.32
CA ALA A 155 -23.91 -72.26 -8.84
C ALA A 155 -24.26 -73.72 -8.43
N GLU A 156 -24.41 -74.04 -7.13
CA GLU A 156 -24.66 -75.40 -6.58
C GLU A 156 -23.44 -76.37 -6.67
N ALA A 157 -23.28 -77.41 -5.84
CA ALA A 157 -24.21 -78.03 -4.88
C ALA A 157 -23.51 -78.59 -3.59
N ASP A 158 -24.33 -78.83 -2.56
CA ASP A 158 -24.25 -79.82 -1.44
C ASP A 158 -22.97 -80.06 -0.59
N GLY A 159 -23.06 -80.37 0.71
CA GLY A 159 -24.25 -80.38 1.59
C GLY A 159 -24.13 -81.23 2.88
N ALA A 160 -24.43 -80.65 4.05
CA ALA A 160 -24.81 -81.27 5.33
C ALA A 160 -25.21 -80.15 6.34
N ALA A 161 -26.49 -79.89 6.67
CA ALA A 161 -27.42 -80.65 7.55
C ALA A 161 -27.04 -80.65 9.05
N ALA A 162 -27.93 -80.53 10.06
CA ALA A 162 -29.33 -80.06 10.24
C ALA A 162 -29.67 -80.23 11.76
N ALA A 163 -30.60 -79.57 12.46
CA ALA A 163 -31.44 -78.35 12.34
C ALA A 163 -31.93 -78.01 13.81
N GLU A 164 -32.97 -77.26 14.23
CA GLU A 164 -34.21 -76.67 13.68
C GLU A 164 -34.64 -75.39 14.46
N VAL A 165 -35.24 -74.40 13.76
CA VAL A 165 -36.46 -73.58 14.05
C VAL A 165 -36.88 -73.24 15.51
N VAL A 166 -37.20 -71.95 15.78
CA VAL A 166 -38.43 -71.37 16.43
C VAL A 166 -38.18 -69.89 16.87
N THR A 167 -39.27 -69.11 16.95
CA THR A 167 -39.39 -67.66 17.21
C THR A 167 -39.52 -67.33 18.73
N ASP A 168 -39.92 -66.16 19.27
CA ASP A 168 -40.37 -64.83 18.80
C ASP A 168 -40.14 -63.76 19.93
N GLU A 169 -40.74 -62.56 19.83
CA GLU A 169 -41.28 -61.64 20.90
C GLU A 169 -40.59 -61.59 22.30
N ASP A 170 -40.31 -60.43 22.93
CA ASP A 170 -41.33 -59.48 23.46
C ASP A 170 -40.70 -58.22 24.12
N VAL A 171 -41.51 -57.25 24.59
CA VAL A 171 -41.11 -55.99 25.28
C VAL A 171 -41.98 -55.70 26.52
N PRO A 172 -41.40 -55.53 27.73
CA PRO A 172 -41.51 -54.26 28.50
C PRO A 172 -40.12 -53.80 29.06
N ASP A 173 -39.83 -52.54 29.39
CA ASP A 173 -40.56 -51.48 30.12
C ASP A 173 -40.46 -51.58 31.66
N ASP A 174 -40.42 -50.43 32.35
CA ASP A 174 -40.13 -50.21 33.79
C ASP A 174 -38.73 -50.68 34.31
N GLY A 175 -38.14 -50.12 35.37
CA GLY A 175 -38.53 -48.94 36.15
C GLY A 175 -37.67 -48.72 37.42
N GLU A 176 -37.45 -47.45 37.77
CA GLU A 176 -37.12 -46.89 39.09
C GLU A 176 -36.08 -47.50 40.11
N SER A 177 -35.14 -46.61 40.48
CA SER A 177 -34.90 -46.16 41.88
C SER A 177 -34.12 -47.01 42.92
N ALA A 178 -32.89 -46.54 43.18
CA ALA A 178 -32.21 -46.37 44.47
C ALA A 178 -32.55 -47.21 45.74
N ALA A 179 -31.53 -47.85 46.33
CA ALA A 179 -31.37 -47.91 47.80
C ALA A 179 -29.93 -48.19 48.32
N ARG A 180 -29.38 -47.19 49.02
CA ARG A 180 -28.52 -47.22 50.23
C ARG A 180 -27.83 -48.53 50.72
N ALA A 181 -26.51 -48.40 50.88
CA ALA A 181 -25.71 -48.60 52.11
C ALA A 181 -25.46 -50.00 52.74
N ALA A 182 -24.17 -50.29 52.96
CA ALA A 182 -23.58 -50.40 54.31
C ALA A 182 -22.03 -50.24 54.28
N SER A 183 -21.45 -49.57 55.29
CA SER A 183 -19.98 -49.45 55.50
C SER A 183 -19.47 -50.52 56.49
N PRO A 184 -18.14 -50.71 56.68
CA PRO A 184 -17.41 -49.93 57.72
C PRO A 184 -15.89 -49.64 57.39
N VAL A 185 -15.30 -48.47 57.78
CA VAL A 185 -14.34 -48.25 58.93
C VAL A 185 -12.85 -48.60 58.63
N GLN A 186 -11.79 -47.83 58.94
CA GLN A 186 -11.59 -46.48 59.54
C GLN A 186 -10.13 -45.92 59.36
N GLN A 187 -9.87 -44.75 59.97
CA GLN A 187 -8.60 -44.00 60.24
C GLN A 187 -8.27 -42.86 59.24
N GLU A 188 -8.26 -41.55 59.55
CA GLU A 188 -7.99 -40.71 60.78
C GLU A 188 -6.49 -40.48 61.04
N GLU A 189 -5.97 -39.32 61.50
CA GLU A 189 -6.45 -37.99 62.02
C GLU A 189 -5.67 -36.85 61.27
N ASP A 190 -5.86 -35.51 61.34
CA ASP A 190 -6.65 -34.51 62.11
C ASP A 190 -6.89 -33.23 61.21
N GLU A 191 -7.49 -32.13 61.71
CA GLU A 191 -7.54 -30.78 61.08
C GLU A 191 -6.76 -29.72 61.93
N PRO A 192 -7.28 -28.63 62.56
CA PRO A 192 -8.37 -27.65 62.29
C PRO A 192 -7.82 -26.20 62.05
N THR A 193 -8.54 -25.05 61.96
CA THR A 193 -9.92 -24.64 62.31
C THR A 193 -10.34 -23.32 61.59
N ALA A 194 -11.66 -23.12 61.36
CA ALA A 194 -12.48 -21.87 61.36
C ALA A 194 -11.98 -20.52 60.73
N THR A 195 -12.65 -19.79 59.81
CA THR A 195 -14.09 -19.34 59.66
C THR A 195 -14.41 -18.11 60.55
N THR A 196 -15.02 -16.97 60.13
CA THR A 196 -16.41 -16.75 59.60
C THR A 196 -16.64 -15.29 59.08
N ASP A 197 -17.52 -15.06 58.07
CA ASP A 197 -18.45 -13.92 57.78
C ASP A 197 -18.07 -12.39 57.89
N ALA A 198 -18.78 -11.38 57.32
CA ALA A 198 -19.65 -11.23 56.13
C ALA A 198 -20.15 -9.75 55.90
N THR A 199 -20.44 -9.36 54.65
CA THR A 199 -21.54 -8.45 54.15
C THR A 199 -21.66 -6.92 54.51
N GLU A 200 -21.67 -6.09 53.43
CA GLU A 200 -22.37 -4.78 53.16
C GLU A 200 -22.01 -3.35 53.69
N LEU A 201 -22.00 -2.41 52.70
CA LEU A 201 -22.60 -1.05 52.61
C LEU A 201 -21.99 0.28 53.15
N ILE A 202 -21.98 1.27 52.22
CA ILE A 202 -22.15 2.75 52.34
C ILE A 202 -20.94 3.66 52.69
N ALA A 203 -20.85 4.80 51.98
CA ALA A 203 -19.84 5.88 52.09
C ALA A 203 -20.40 7.13 52.83
N PRO A 204 -19.61 8.22 53.09
CA PRO A 204 -19.42 9.26 52.06
C PRO A 204 -18.14 10.16 52.11
N VAL A 205 -17.84 10.82 50.98
CA VAL A 205 -17.39 12.23 50.75
C VAL A 205 -16.48 12.95 51.79
N THR A 206 -15.35 13.55 51.32
CA THR A 206 -15.07 15.02 51.35
C THR A 206 -13.80 15.38 50.53
N THR A 207 -13.74 16.60 49.98
CA THR A 207 -12.73 17.17 49.06
C THR A 207 -11.49 17.82 49.74
N ALA A 208 -10.34 17.85 49.05
CA ALA A 208 -9.41 18.99 49.08
C ALA A 208 -8.43 19.02 47.89
N THR A 209 -8.27 20.18 47.25
CA THR A 209 -7.13 20.55 46.37
C THR A 209 -6.40 21.73 47.04
N PRO A 210 -5.08 21.91 46.86
CA PRO A 210 -4.67 22.99 45.96
C PRO A 210 -3.32 22.81 45.22
N THR A 211 -3.16 23.63 44.18
CA THR A 211 -2.00 23.88 43.31
C THR A 211 -0.69 24.29 44.00
N ALA A 212 0.47 23.78 43.53
CA ALA A 212 1.73 24.54 43.39
C ALA A 212 2.84 23.81 42.58
N THR A 213 3.44 24.51 41.61
CA THR A 213 4.70 24.23 40.89
C THR A 213 5.63 25.46 41.07
N PRO A 214 6.93 25.52 40.67
CA PRO A 214 7.80 24.52 39.99
C PRO A 214 9.29 24.44 40.49
N THR A 215 10.12 23.69 39.75
CA THR A 215 11.58 23.90 39.50
C THR A 215 12.63 23.48 40.55
N ALA A 216 13.48 22.49 40.20
CA ALA A 216 14.94 22.68 39.99
C ALA A 216 15.72 21.39 39.55
N ALA A 217 16.81 21.60 38.79
CA ALA A 217 18.04 20.79 38.66
C ALA A 217 18.07 19.43 37.90
N THR A 218 18.53 19.48 36.64
CA THR A 218 19.28 18.42 35.92
C THR A 218 20.74 18.32 36.42
N PRO A 219 21.47 17.19 36.23
CA PRO A 219 22.29 16.94 35.00
C PRO A 219 22.40 15.43 34.61
N ALA A 220 23.07 14.96 33.54
CA ALA A 220 23.42 15.48 32.19
C ALA A 220 23.94 14.31 31.31
N GLU A 221 23.90 14.44 29.97
CA GLU A 221 24.50 13.49 29.00
C GLU A 221 26.02 13.72 28.77
N PRO A 222 26.68 12.85 27.99
CA PRO A 222 27.19 13.31 26.68
C PRO A 222 26.76 12.41 25.49
N VAL A 223 26.11 12.95 24.42
CA VAL A 223 26.69 13.38 23.10
C VAL A 223 27.97 12.67 22.63
N HIS A 224 28.19 12.35 21.33
CA HIS A 224 27.90 13.06 20.05
C HIS A 224 27.38 12.09 18.96
N ARG A 225 26.45 12.41 18.03
CA ARG A 225 26.26 13.51 17.02
C ARG A 225 27.11 13.43 15.74
N HIS A 226 26.44 13.43 14.58
CA HIS A 226 26.47 14.49 13.55
C HIS A 226 25.37 14.22 12.47
N ALA A 227 24.82 15.17 11.68
CA ALA A 227 24.32 16.54 11.89
C ALA A 227 23.76 17.11 10.55
N HIS A 228 23.06 18.26 10.58
CA HIS A 228 22.48 19.03 9.44
C HIS A 228 21.16 18.47 8.86
N ALA A 229 19.95 19.01 9.12
CA ALA A 229 19.46 20.28 9.68
C ALA A 229 19.42 21.52 8.75
N ALA A 230 18.22 21.80 8.21
CA ALA A 230 17.73 23.15 7.85
C ALA A 230 16.18 23.14 7.73
N GLU A 231 15.53 24.08 8.42
CA GLU A 231 14.10 24.42 8.42
C GLU A 231 14.01 25.96 8.59
N PRO A 232 12.87 26.66 8.45
CA PRO A 232 11.60 26.31 7.77
C PRO A 232 11.15 27.40 6.77
N ALA A 233 10.06 27.18 6.02
CA ALA A 233 9.26 28.26 5.41
C ALA A 233 7.86 27.79 4.96
N ALA A 234 6.88 28.71 4.99
CA ALA A 234 5.58 28.54 4.35
C ALA A 234 5.26 29.75 3.46
N ALA A 235 4.78 29.50 2.24
CA ALA A 235 4.19 30.50 1.32
C ALA A 235 3.43 29.78 0.18
N ALA A 236 2.59 30.50 -0.57
CA ALA A 236 1.75 29.94 -1.64
C ALA A 236 1.93 30.65 -3.00
N GLY A 237 1.46 30.00 -4.08
CA GLY A 237 1.41 30.53 -5.45
C GLY A 237 2.50 29.98 -6.39
N ALA A 238 2.33 29.94 -7.72
CA ALA A 238 1.15 30.19 -8.57
C ALA A 238 1.40 29.65 -10.01
N ALA A 239 0.49 29.94 -10.96
CA ALA A 239 0.54 29.65 -12.41
C ALA A 239 0.42 28.15 -12.81
N THR A 240 -0.68 27.64 -13.39
CA THR A 240 -1.42 27.90 -14.66
C THR A 240 -0.78 27.33 -15.93
N GLY A 241 -1.48 26.41 -16.62
CA GLY A 241 -1.03 25.84 -17.91
C GLY A 241 -2.06 24.98 -18.67
N ALA A 242 -2.93 25.65 -19.45
CA ALA A 242 -3.68 25.16 -20.63
C ALA A 242 -4.68 23.98 -20.54
N ALA A 243 -5.78 24.13 -21.30
CA ALA A 243 -6.64 23.06 -21.82
C ALA A 243 -6.24 22.77 -23.30
N ALA A 244 -6.86 21.92 -24.12
CA ALA A 244 -8.20 21.30 -24.10
C ALA A 244 -8.31 20.09 -25.06
N ALA A 245 -9.53 19.55 -25.17
CA ALA A 245 -10.08 18.66 -26.22
C ALA A 245 -9.69 17.15 -26.19
N GLY A 246 -10.59 16.22 -26.57
CA GLY A 246 -12.02 16.43 -26.86
C GLY A 246 -12.74 15.26 -27.57
N ALA A 247 -13.99 15.52 -27.98
CA ALA A 247 -14.91 14.65 -28.76
C ALA A 247 -15.50 13.43 -28.02
N ALA A 248 -16.68 12.86 -28.38
CA ALA A 248 -17.61 13.18 -29.48
C ALA A 248 -19.06 12.75 -29.15
N ALA A 249 -20.08 13.41 -29.74
CA ALA A 249 -21.34 12.80 -30.24
C ALA A 249 -22.27 13.85 -30.90
N ALA A 250 -23.12 13.41 -31.85
CA ALA A 250 -24.20 14.18 -32.49
C ALA A 250 -25.46 13.24 -32.61
N ALA A 251 -26.66 13.61 -33.11
CA ALA A 251 -27.11 14.79 -33.86
C ALA A 251 -28.66 14.99 -33.79
N GLY A 252 -29.14 16.18 -34.20
CA GLY A 252 -30.47 16.42 -34.82
C GLY A 252 -31.71 16.53 -33.90
N ASP A 253 -32.74 17.35 -34.20
CA ASP A 253 -32.94 18.33 -35.28
C ASP A 253 -34.04 19.39 -34.89
N ALA A 254 -34.04 20.54 -35.59
CA ALA A 254 -35.12 21.53 -35.77
C ALA A 254 -35.63 22.41 -34.59
N SER A 255 -36.12 23.66 -34.81
CA SER A 255 -35.68 24.75 -35.72
C SER A 255 -36.43 26.09 -35.47
N GLN A 256 -35.69 27.20 -35.35
CA GLN A 256 -36.03 28.59 -35.75
C GLN A 256 -37.09 29.47 -35.01
N GLN A 257 -36.91 30.79 -35.17
CA GLN A 257 -37.65 31.97 -34.66
C GLN A 257 -37.82 32.99 -35.84
N PRO A 258 -38.58 34.12 -35.76
CA PRO A 258 -39.64 34.55 -34.85
C PRO A 258 -41.06 34.55 -35.53
N PRO A 259 -41.70 35.59 -36.14
CA PRO A 259 -41.54 37.07 -36.22
C PRO A 259 -42.79 37.94 -35.82
N VAL A 260 -42.64 39.27 -35.95
CA VAL A 260 -43.66 40.36 -35.96
C VAL A 260 -44.56 40.25 -37.24
N PRO A 261 -45.87 40.63 -37.35
CA PRO A 261 -46.38 42.00 -37.16
C PRO A 261 -47.88 42.17 -36.77
N ALA A 262 -48.65 43.05 -37.42
CA ALA A 262 -49.81 43.75 -36.84
C ALA A 262 -51.10 43.82 -37.70
N ARG A 263 -52.24 44.04 -37.01
CA ARG A 263 -53.55 44.61 -37.43
C ARG A 263 -54.47 43.83 -38.41
N HIS A 264 -55.77 43.85 -38.05
CA HIS A 264 -57.00 43.85 -38.90
C HIS A 264 -57.51 42.52 -39.55
N ARG A 265 -58.73 42.07 -39.15
CA ARG A 265 -60.02 42.18 -39.93
C ARG A 265 -60.98 40.96 -39.86
N VAL A 266 -62.10 41.11 -39.14
CA VAL A 266 -63.50 40.63 -39.44
C VAL A 266 -63.80 39.13 -39.72
N ILE A 267 -64.30 38.43 -38.68
CA ILE A 267 -65.56 37.61 -38.56
C ILE A 267 -66.32 37.28 -39.88
N PRO A 268 -66.71 36.00 -40.18
CA PRO A 268 -67.92 35.39 -39.56
C PRO A 268 -68.03 33.84 -39.41
N GLY A 269 -68.98 33.39 -38.57
CA GLY A 269 -69.53 32.01 -38.46
C GLY A 269 -69.40 31.39 -37.05
N ASP A 270 -70.43 31.33 -36.18
CA ASP A 270 -71.53 30.34 -36.06
C ASP A 270 -71.09 28.91 -35.65
N THR A 271 -71.70 28.16 -34.71
CA THR A 271 -72.99 28.28 -33.95
C THR A 271 -72.92 27.54 -32.58
N THR A 272 -73.92 27.74 -31.70
CA THR A 272 -74.43 26.81 -30.62
C THR A 272 -74.12 27.17 -29.14
N ALA A 273 -75.01 26.74 -28.22
CA ALA A 273 -75.21 27.20 -26.82
C ALA A 273 -75.29 25.98 -25.83
N PRO A 274 -75.72 26.02 -24.52
CA PRO A 274 -76.39 27.11 -23.75
C PRO A 274 -76.15 27.28 -22.20
N ALA A 275 -76.46 28.49 -21.69
CA ALA A 275 -77.09 28.84 -20.37
C ALA A 275 -76.44 28.42 -19.01
N PRO A 276 -76.91 28.93 -17.84
CA PRO A 276 -77.79 30.08 -17.51
C PRO A 276 -77.08 31.26 -16.77
N THR A 277 -77.46 32.54 -16.90
CA THR A 277 -78.50 33.35 -16.16
C THR A 277 -78.42 33.30 -14.61
N PRO A 278 -78.71 34.40 -13.85
CA PRO A 278 -79.83 35.36 -14.02
C PRO A 278 -79.46 36.70 -14.69
N ALA A 279 -80.34 37.47 -15.35
CA ALA A 279 -81.81 37.64 -15.34
C ALA A 279 -82.33 38.82 -14.50
N THR A 280 -82.32 40.01 -15.12
CA THR A 280 -82.95 41.26 -14.66
C THR A 280 -84.48 41.19 -14.71
N VAL A 281 -85.16 41.96 -13.86
CA VAL A 281 -86.59 42.31 -14.00
C VAL A 281 -86.68 43.84 -14.05
N SER A 282 -86.77 44.47 -15.22
CA SER A 282 -87.91 44.55 -16.15
C SER A 282 -89.05 45.44 -15.64
N ALA A 283 -89.25 46.57 -16.33
CA ALA A 283 -90.42 47.44 -16.19
C ALA A 283 -90.96 47.76 -17.61
N GLY A 284 -92.13 47.19 -17.92
CA GLY A 284 -92.84 47.38 -19.18
C GLY A 284 -93.59 48.73 -19.29
N PRO A 285 -94.30 48.98 -20.41
CA PRO A 285 -94.55 50.33 -20.92
C PRO A 285 -96.05 50.72 -21.00
N VAL A 286 -96.37 51.74 -21.82
CA VAL A 286 -97.72 52.12 -22.34
C VAL A 286 -98.56 52.99 -21.36
N PRO A 287 -99.45 53.95 -21.78
CA PRO A 287 -99.83 54.46 -23.11
C PRO A 287 -99.68 56.00 -23.35
N THR A 288 -100.19 56.42 -24.50
CA THR A 288 -100.29 57.74 -25.16
C THR A 288 -101.22 58.83 -24.54
N THR A 289 -100.78 60.10 -24.63
CA THR A 289 -101.50 61.40 -24.93
C THR A 289 -102.97 61.64 -24.47
N PRO A 290 -103.31 62.87 -23.96
CA PRO A 290 -103.52 64.04 -24.83
C PRO A 290 -103.04 65.43 -24.32
N ARG A 291 -103.19 66.44 -25.20
CA ARG A 291 -102.62 67.81 -25.15
C ARG A 291 -103.39 68.80 -24.25
N LYS A 292 -102.67 69.73 -23.61
CA LYS A 292 -103.11 71.12 -23.37
C LYS A 292 -101.90 72.08 -23.36
N GLU A 293 -102.14 73.37 -23.60
CA GLU A 293 -101.12 74.40 -23.89
C GLU A 293 -101.12 75.53 -22.85
N SER A 294 -99.98 76.22 -22.75
CA SER A 294 -99.77 77.55 -22.13
C SER A 294 -99.94 77.68 -20.60
N PRO A 295 -99.34 78.71 -19.96
CA PRO A 295 -98.64 79.89 -20.55
C PRO A 295 -97.18 80.08 -20.11
N LEU A 296 -96.56 81.16 -20.61
CA LEU A 296 -95.27 81.77 -20.24
C LEU A 296 -94.01 80.99 -20.71
N ASP A 297 -93.26 81.35 -21.76
CA ASP A 297 -93.32 82.42 -22.78
C ASP A 297 -93.77 83.82 -22.34
N VAL A 298 -92.85 84.55 -21.69
CA VAL A 298 -92.83 86.02 -21.78
C VAL A 298 -91.44 86.60 -21.59
N PHE A 299 -91.14 87.59 -22.44
CA PHE A 299 -90.09 88.63 -22.35
C PHE A 299 -88.63 88.23 -22.61
N ASP A 300 -88.34 88.21 -23.91
CA ASP A 300 -87.28 89.02 -24.54
C ASP A 300 -86.77 90.26 -23.77
N ALA A 301 -85.51 90.59 -24.06
CA ALA A 301 -84.90 91.93 -24.13
C ALA A 301 -85.01 92.90 -22.94
N ASP A 302 -83.86 93.17 -22.31
CA ASP A 302 -83.56 94.47 -21.71
C ASP A 302 -82.08 94.85 -21.98
N ASP A 303 -81.81 96.15 -22.22
CA ASP A 303 -80.64 96.62 -23.00
C ASP A 303 -79.37 96.86 -22.14
N GLY A 304 -78.82 95.74 -21.62
CA GLY A 304 -77.77 95.70 -20.60
C GLY A 304 -76.33 95.99 -21.06
N LYS A 305 -75.94 97.27 -21.13
CA LYS A 305 -74.56 97.71 -21.45
C LYS A 305 -73.44 97.02 -20.63
N ARG A 306 -72.53 96.34 -21.35
CA ARG A 306 -71.10 96.05 -20.99
C ARG A 306 -70.82 95.37 -19.64
N ARG A 307 -70.25 94.14 -19.65
CA ARG A 307 -69.05 93.77 -18.83
C ARG A 307 -68.45 92.37 -19.04
N TRP A 308 -69.05 91.42 -19.77
CA TRP A 308 -68.54 90.04 -19.84
C TRP A 308 -67.05 89.86 -20.25
N PRO A 309 -66.46 90.58 -21.22
CA PRO A 309 -65.02 90.44 -21.52
C PRO A 309 -64.12 90.82 -20.34
N ARG A 310 -64.58 91.61 -19.35
CA ARG A 310 -63.84 91.81 -18.09
C ARG A 310 -63.86 90.60 -17.18
N ARG A 311 -64.88 89.72 -17.23
CA ARG A 311 -64.87 88.47 -16.45
C ARG A 311 -63.97 87.42 -17.08
N LEU A 312 -63.97 87.28 -18.42
CA LEU A 312 -63.00 86.43 -19.11
C LEU A 312 -61.57 86.98 -19.01
N ALA A 313 -61.36 88.30 -19.06
CA ALA A 313 -60.03 88.88 -18.80
C ALA A 313 -59.59 88.80 -17.33
N VAL A 314 -60.52 88.76 -16.36
CA VAL A 314 -60.20 88.50 -14.95
C VAL A 314 -59.88 87.02 -14.72
N VAL A 315 -60.66 86.08 -15.27
CA VAL A 315 -60.35 84.64 -15.15
C VAL A 315 -59.06 84.30 -15.92
N GLY A 316 -58.90 84.78 -17.15
CA GLY A 316 -57.66 84.63 -17.92
C GLY A 316 -56.47 85.33 -17.27
N GLY A 317 -56.68 86.50 -16.67
CA GLY A 317 -55.66 87.20 -15.87
C GLY A 317 -55.28 86.43 -14.61
N ILE A 318 -56.25 85.83 -13.90
CA ILE A 318 -56.00 84.94 -12.76
C ILE A 318 -55.25 83.68 -13.24
N VAL A 319 -55.62 83.08 -14.37
CA VAL A 319 -54.90 81.92 -14.92
C VAL A 319 -53.48 82.28 -15.34
N VAL A 320 -53.24 83.45 -15.95
CA VAL A 320 -51.87 83.92 -16.27
C VAL A 320 -51.08 84.24 -14.99
N VAL A 321 -51.71 84.76 -13.94
CA VAL A 321 -51.08 84.97 -12.63
C VAL A 321 -50.83 83.66 -11.88
N LEU A 322 -51.68 82.64 -12.05
CA LEU A 322 -51.49 81.30 -11.48
C LEU A 322 -50.42 80.50 -12.25
N ILE A 323 -50.36 80.60 -13.57
CA ILE A 323 -49.28 80.00 -14.38
C ILE A 323 -47.97 80.73 -14.11
N GLY A 324 -47.96 82.07 -14.10
CA GLY A 324 -46.78 82.85 -13.73
C GLY A 324 -46.34 82.62 -12.28
N GLY A 325 -47.29 82.43 -11.36
CA GLY A 325 -47.03 82.07 -9.96
C GLY A 325 -46.53 80.63 -9.81
N TYR A 326 -47.05 79.68 -10.58
CA TYR A 326 -46.58 78.30 -10.67
C TYR A 326 -45.15 78.26 -11.18
N VAL A 327 -44.86 78.88 -12.32
CA VAL A 327 -43.49 78.98 -12.88
C VAL A 327 -42.55 79.66 -11.88
N ALA A 328 -42.96 80.78 -11.26
CA ALA A 328 -42.14 81.47 -10.27
C ALA A 328 -41.91 80.63 -9.00
N ALA A 329 -42.90 79.85 -8.56
CA ALA A 329 -42.77 78.94 -7.41
C ALA A 329 -41.87 77.74 -7.75
N SER A 330 -42.02 77.13 -8.93
CA SER A 330 -41.14 76.06 -9.42
C SER A 330 -39.68 76.52 -9.50
N TYR A 331 -39.41 77.70 -10.05
CA TYR A 331 -38.05 78.27 -10.06
C TYR A 331 -37.54 78.71 -8.66
N ALA A 332 -38.43 78.97 -7.69
CA ALA A 332 -38.04 79.35 -6.33
C ALA A 332 -37.91 78.15 -5.35
N LEU A 333 -38.37 76.96 -5.76
CA LEU A 333 -38.33 75.73 -4.97
C LEU A 333 -37.49 74.61 -5.61
N GLY A 334 -37.26 74.62 -6.92
CA GLY A 334 -36.51 73.59 -7.65
C GLY A 334 -35.00 73.52 -7.37
N ASP A 335 -34.49 74.30 -6.41
CA ASP A 335 -33.14 74.15 -5.82
C ASP A 335 -33.24 73.78 -4.33
N LYS A 336 -34.37 73.19 -3.90
CA LYS A 336 -34.62 72.76 -2.53
C LYS A 336 -35.30 71.42 -2.50
N VAL A 337 -34.82 70.55 -1.62
CA VAL A 337 -35.45 69.26 -1.37
C VAL A 337 -36.84 69.48 -0.73
N PRO A 338 -37.90 68.70 -1.07
CA PRO A 338 -39.16 68.71 -0.34
C PRO A 338 -38.97 68.46 1.16
N ARG A 339 -39.90 68.93 2.00
CA ARG A 339 -39.79 68.75 3.46
C ARG A 339 -40.08 67.29 3.85
N GLY A 340 -39.40 66.78 4.88
CA GLY A 340 -39.58 65.40 5.36
C GLY A 340 -38.86 64.33 4.53
N ALA A 341 -38.24 64.72 3.41
CA ALA A 341 -37.41 63.84 2.59
C ALA A 341 -36.32 63.16 3.42
N THR A 342 -36.38 61.84 3.51
CA THR A 342 -35.38 61.02 4.18
C THR A 342 -34.83 59.98 3.20
N VAL A 343 -33.51 59.80 3.19
CA VAL A 343 -32.83 58.79 2.34
C VAL A 343 -32.01 57.91 3.27
N ALA A 344 -32.29 56.60 3.30
CA ALA A 344 -31.63 55.65 4.21
C ALA A 344 -31.58 56.12 5.68
N GLY A 345 -32.65 56.78 6.14
CA GLY A 345 -32.75 57.38 7.49
C GLY A 345 -32.16 58.78 7.67
N VAL A 346 -31.46 59.35 6.69
CA VAL A 346 -30.88 60.71 6.73
C VAL A 346 -31.91 61.75 6.27
N ASP A 347 -32.27 62.70 7.15
CA ASP A 347 -33.15 63.84 6.80
C ASP A 347 -32.39 64.90 5.99
N ILE A 348 -32.88 65.14 4.78
CA ILE A 348 -32.42 66.18 3.85
C ILE A 348 -33.49 67.25 3.58
N GLY A 349 -34.63 67.18 4.28
CA GLY A 349 -35.84 67.89 3.92
C GLY A 349 -35.78 69.42 4.05
N GLY A 350 -35.88 70.12 2.91
CA GLY A 350 -35.85 71.59 2.86
C GLY A 350 -34.45 72.23 2.80
N LEU A 351 -33.39 71.43 2.73
CA LEU A 351 -32.03 71.88 2.39
C LEU A 351 -31.96 72.37 0.92
N SER A 352 -30.87 73.07 0.56
CA SER A 352 -30.56 73.31 -0.86
C SER A 352 -30.03 72.03 -1.51
N SER A 353 -29.99 71.97 -2.85
CA SER A 353 -29.46 70.81 -3.58
C SER A 353 -28.03 70.47 -3.14
N SER A 354 -27.14 71.46 -3.04
CA SER A 354 -25.74 71.24 -2.62
C SER A 354 -25.59 70.91 -1.13
N ASP A 355 -26.42 71.49 -0.27
CA ASP A 355 -26.39 71.17 1.17
C ASP A 355 -26.90 69.74 1.40
N ALA A 356 -27.89 69.28 0.63
CA ALA A 356 -28.43 67.93 0.70
C ALA A 356 -27.43 66.86 0.22
N VAL A 357 -26.72 67.09 -0.89
CA VAL A 357 -25.65 66.19 -1.35
C VAL A 357 -24.56 66.07 -0.30
N THR A 358 -24.04 67.20 0.18
CA THR A 358 -23.02 67.23 1.27
C THR A 358 -23.50 66.47 2.51
N ARG A 359 -24.78 66.62 2.87
CA ARG A 359 -25.40 65.96 4.04
C ARG A 359 -25.49 64.43 3.87
N LEU A 360 -25.75 63.95 2.65
CA LEU A 360 -25.78 62.52 2.34
C LEU A 360 -24.37 61.93 2.31
N ASP A 361 -23.40 62.62 1.70
CA ASP A 361 -22.00 62.19 1.67
C ASP A 361 -21.42 62.07 3.10
N ASP A 362 -21.68 63.06 3.97
CA ASP A 362 -21.21 63.08 5.36
C ASP A 362 -21.80 61.95 6.23
N GLU A 363 -23.08 61.60 6.08
CA GLU A 363 -23.74 60.57 6.93
C GLU A 363 -23.78 59.17 6.32
N LEU A 364 -23.86 59.04 5.00
CA LEU A 364 -23.85 57.74 4.32
C LEU A 364 -22.44 57.31 3.89
N GLY A 365 -21.44 58.21 3.87
CA GLY A 365 -20.03 57.86 3.61
C GLY A 365 -19.49 56.77 4.55
N ASP A 366 -20.01 56.71 5.78
CA ASP A 366 -19.70 55.68 6.78
C ASP A 366 -20.39 54.33 6.46
N ALA A 367 -21.53 54.35 5.76
CA ALA A 367 -22.30 53.17 5.33
C ALA A 367 -21.83 52.62 3.97
N THR A 368 -21.24 53.46 3.11
CA THR A 368 -20.69 53.08 1.80
C THR A 368 -19.22 52.66 1.83
N SER A 369 -18.52 52.86 2.95
CA SER A 369 -17.11 52.49 3.13
C SER A 369 -16.86 51.38 4.17
N LYS A 370 -17.81 51.07 5.05
CA LYS A 370 -17.67 49.98 6.03
C LYS A 370 -18.15 48.66 5.45
N LYS A 371 -17.39 47.60 5.72
CA LYS A 371 -17.76 46.23 5.35
C LYS A 371 -19.12 45.86 5.94
N ILE A 372 -20.02 45.41 5.07
CA ILE A 372 -21.38 44.97 5.37
C ILE A 372 -21.29 43.61 6.07
N PRO A 373 -21.77 43.47 7.32
CA PRO A 373 -21.90 42.16 7.95
C PRO A 373 -23.01 41.37 7.25
N VAL A 374 -22.69 40.19 6.75
CA VAL A 374 -23.60 39.27 6.06
C VAL A 374 -23.70 37.96 6.84
N VAL A 375 -24.85 37.28 6.76
CA VAL A 375 -25.07 36.00 7.46
C VAL A 375 -25.77 34.98 6.56
N ALA A 376 -25.34 33.73 6.65
CA ALA A 376 -25.95 32.58 6.00
C ALA A 376 -26.30 31.53 7.08
N LYS A 377 -27.58 31.52 7.49
CA LYS A 377 -28.10 30.79 8.66
C LYS A 377 -27.34 31.13 9.95
N GLU A 378 -26.35 30.33 10.34
CA GLU A 378 -25.57 30.45 11.58
C GLU A 378 -24.15 30.99 11.35
N VAL A 379 -23.71 31.14 10.10
CA VAL A 379 -22.34 31.56 9.76
C VAL A 379 -22.32 33.01 9.27
N THR A 380 -21.44 33.84 9.85
CA THR A 380 -21.31 35.27 9.53
C THR A 380 -20.02 35.57 8.78
N ALA A 381 -20.08 36.46 7.79
CA ALA A 381 -18.92 37.00 7.08
C ALA A 381 -19.09 38.52 6.86
N SER A 382 -18.20 39.14 6.08
CA SER A 382 -18.26 40.56 5.76
C SER A 382 -17.98 40.83 4.28
N LEU A 383 -18.92 41.48 3.58
CA LEU A 383 -18.74 41.97 2.21
C LEU A 383 -18.19 43.39 2.24
N ASP A 384 -17.22 43.74 1.41
CA ASP A 384 -16.82 45.13 1.21
C ASP A 384 -17.66 45.78 0.10
N PRO A 385 -18.30 46.95 0.31
CA PRO A 385 -19.06 47.61 -0.75
C PRO A 385 -18.20 47.94 -1.98
N GLN A 386 -16.93 48.34 -1.75
CA GLN A 386 -16.05 48.83 -2.81
C GLN A 386 -15.53 47.67 -3.66
N ASP A 387 -15.10 46.57 -3.03
CA ASP A 387 -14.72 45.33 -3.74
C ASP A 387 -15.92 44.64 -4.42
N ALA A 388 -17.15 44.99 -4.05
CA ALA A 388 -18.39 44.48 -4.63
C ALA A 388 -19.00 45.36 -5.73
N GLY A 389 -18.33 46.45 -6.14
CA GLY A 389 -18.84 47.35 -7.17
C GLY A 389 -20.14 48.07 -6.77
N LEU A 390 -20.39 48.25 -5.46
CA LEU A 390 -21.58 48.93 -4.92
C LEU A 390 -21.27 50.41 -4.69
N THR A 391 -22.00 51.28 -5.39
CA THR A 391 -21.81 52.73 -5.32
C THR A 391 -23.12 53.46 -5.11
N PHE A 392 -23.08 54.56 -4.35
CA PHE A 392 -24.21 55.43 -4.07
C PHE A 392 -23.96 56.79 -4.73
N ASP A 393 -24.95 57.33 -5.42
CA ASP A 393 -24.88 58.63 -6.07
C ASP A 393 -25.79 59.64 -5.35
N ALA A 394 -25.20 60.38 -4.41
CA ALA A 394 -25.87 61.42 -3.65
C ALA A 394 -26.44 62.53 -4.55
N GLN A 395 -25.73 62.88 -5.64
CA GLN A 395 -26.18 63.91 -6.58
C GLN A 395 -27.41 63.45 -7.35
N ALA A 396 -27.35 62.26 -7.98
CA ALA A 396 -28.49 61.70 -8.70
C ALA A 396 -29.70 61.42 -7.78
N THR A 397 -29.47 61.09 -6.51
CA THR A 397 -30.53 60.93 -5.50
C THR A 397 -31.22 62.27 -5.21
N VAL A 398 -30.46 63.36 -5.03
CA VAL A 398 -31.02 64.70 -4.82
C VAL A 398 -31.70 65.24 -6.08
N ASP A 399 -31.14 64.97 -7.26
CA ASP A 399 -31.69 65.41 -8.56
C ASP A 399 -33.07 64.78 -8.89
N GLN A 400 -33.44 63.65 -8.26
CA GLN A 400 -34.82 63.15 -8.31
C GLN A 400 -35.81 64.12 -7.63
N LEU A 401 -35.38 64.76 -6.54
CA LEU A 401 -36.22 65.56 -5.65
C LEU A 401 -36.17 67.07 -5.94
N THR A 402 -35.14 67.53 -6.67
CA THR A 402 -34.95 68.93 -7.06
C THR A 402 -35.22 69.12 -8.56
N GLY A 403 -34.72 70.20 -9.17
CA GLY A 403 -34.94 70.53 -10.57
C GLY A 403 -36.24 71.29 -10.85
N VAL A 404 -36.37 71.80 -12.08
CA VAL A 404 -37.52 72.61 -12.53
C VAL A 404 -38.17 71.96 -13.75
N ASP A 405 -38.97 70.91 -13.53
CA ASP A 405 -39.91 70.45 -14.56
C ASP A 405 -41.27 71.17 -14.40
N LEU A 406 -41.64 71.93 -15.42
CA LEU A 406 -42.92 72.65 -15.46
C LEU A 406 -44.10 71.74 -15.86
N LEU A 407 -43.83 70.53 -16.35
CA LEU A 407 -44.81 69.52 -16.75
C LEU A 407 -45.23 68.59 -15.59
N GLU A 408 -44.48 68.56 -14.48
CA GLU A 408 -44.75 67.72 -13.31
C GLU A 408 -45.28 68.55 -12.11
N PRO A 409 -46.56 68.95 -12.09
CA PRO A 409 -47.14 69.73 -10.99
C PRO A 409 -47.21 68.98 -9.65
N ALA A 410 -46.87 67.68 -9.63
CA ALA A 410 -46.72 66.88 -8.41
C ALA A 410 -45.58 67.41 -7.53
N ARG A 411 -44.37 67.68 -8.07
CA ARG A 411 -43.22 68.16 -7.28
C ARG A 411 -43.55 69.40 -6.44
N LEU A 412 -44.34 70.32 -7.01
CA LEU A 412 -44.78 71.53 -6.30
C LEU A 412 -45.77 71.24 -5.15
N TRP A 413 -46.55 70.16 -5.25
CA TRP A 413 -47.39 69.65 -4.17
C TRP A 413 -46.55 68.93 -3.09
N ASP A 414 -45.50 68.23 -3.50
CA ASP A 414 -44.60 67.50 -2.60
C ASP A 414 -43.78 68.45 -1.71
N HIS A 415 -43.37 69.63 -2.19
CA HIS A 415 -42.81 70.68 -1.31
C HIS A 415 -43.82 71.27 -0.29
N VAL A 416 -45.13 71.02 -0.45
CA VAL A 416 -46.22 71.53 0.39
C VAL A 416 -46.70 70.50 1.40
N VAL A 417 -46.88 69.24 0.99
CA VAL A 417 -47.31 68.12 1.87
C VAL A 417 -46.12 67.44 2.54
N GLY A 418 -44.97 67.43 1.87
CA GLY A 418 -43.76 66.70 2.24
C GLY A 418 -43.66 65.36 1.51
N THR A 419 -42.43 64.97 1.16
CA THR A 419 -42.10 63.59 0.77
C THR A 419 -41.76 62.79 2.03
N GLY A 420 -41.90 61.47 1.97
CA GLY A 420 -41.47 60.57 3.05
C GLY A 420 -40.04 60.10 2.87
N GLU A 421 -39.84 58.80 3.10
CA GLU A 421 -38.64 58.08 2.71
C GLU A 421 -38.53 58.00 1.18
N VAL A 422 -37.30 58.08 0.67
CA VAL A 422 -36.95 58.12 -0.76
C VAL A 422 -35.82 57.14 -1.02
N ASP A 423 -36.00 56.29 -2.02
CA ASP A 423 -35.02 55.26 -2.38
C ASP A 423 -33.71 55.89 -2.88
N PRO A 424 -32.54 55.50 -2.34
CA PRO A 424 -31.24 56.01 -2.80
C PRO A 424 -30.92 55.55 -4.22
N VAL A 425 -30.34 56.44 -5.04
CA VAL A 425 -29.75 56.03 -6.33
C VAL A 425 -28.45 55.27 -6.06
N THR A 426 -28.47 53.98 -6.31
CA THR A 426 -27.28 53.12 -6.24
C THR A 426 -26.95 52.51 -7.59
N SER A 427 -25.67 52.47 -7.94
CA SER A 427 -25.14 51.79 -9.13
C SER A 427 -24.35 50.55 -8.68
N VAL A 428 -24.59 49.44 -9.36
CA VAL A 428 -24.09 48.11 -9.00
C VAL A 428 -23.42 47.48 -10.21
N ASP A 429 -22.11 47.23 -10.15
CA ASP A 429 -21.47 46.34 -11.13
C ASP A 429 -21.79 44.88 -10.77
N ALA A 430 -22.71 44.28 -11.54
CA ALA A 430 -23.18 42.91 -11.30
C ALA A 430 -22.07 41.83 -11.45
N LYS A 431 -20.94 42.14 -12.07
CA LYS A 431 -19.81 41.22 -12.26
C LYS A 431 -18.83 41.31 -11.09
N GLU A 432 -18.61 42.50 -10.52
CA GLU A 432 -17.83 42.68 -9.29
C GLU A 432 -18.62 42.18 -8.07
N LEU A 433 -19.92 42.51 -7.99
CA LEU A 433 -20.80 41.94 -6.97
C LEU A 433 -20.87 40.42 -7.04
N GLY A 434 -21.03 39.85 -8.24
CA GLY A 434 -21.06 38.40 -8.46
C GLY A 434 -19.79 37.72 -7.93
N ARG A 435 -18.60 38.23 -8.30
CA ARG A 435 -17.31 37.73 -7.80
C ARG A 435 -17.19 37.81 -6.28
N SER A 436 -17.60 38.92 -5.68
CA SER A 436 -17.45 39.15 -4.24
C SER A 436 -18.46 38.37 -3.41
N VAL A 437 -19.63 38.02 -3.98
CA VAL A 437 -20.57 37.04 -3.40
C VAL A 437 -20.09 35.60 -3.60
N ASP A 438 -19.55 35.24 -4.78
CA ASP A 438 -18.96 33.92 -5.02
C ASP A 438 -17.76 33.66 -4.10
N ALA A 439 -16.92 34.67 -3.84
CA ALA A 439 -15.79 34.60 -2.91
C ALA A 439 -16.20 34.39 -1.44
N LEU A 440 -17.40 34.84 -1.05
CA LEU A 440 -17.99 34.55 0.26
C LEU A 440 -18.61 33.15 0.35
N SER A 441 -18.90 32.49 -0.78
CA SER A 441 -19.58 31.20 -0.82
C SER A 441 -18.89 30.12 0.03
N PRO A 442 -17.56 29.90 -0.04
CA PRO A 442 -16.89 28.91 0.82
C PRO A 442 -16.97 29.24 2.32
N ALA A 443 -16.96 30.52 2.68
CA ALA A 443 -17.01 30.98 4.08
C ALA A 443 -18.43 31.02 4.67
N LEU A 444 -19.47 30.99 3.83
CA LEU A 444 -20.89 31.00 4.21
C LEU A 444 -21.61 29.66 3.95
N SER A 445 -20.88 28.65 3.48
CA SER A 445 -21.36 27.29 3.28
C SER A 445 -21.04 26.40 4.47
N LYS A 446 -21.82 25.33 4.64
CA LYS A 446 -21.54 24.23 5.56
C LYS A 446 -21.52 22.95 4.74
N THR A 447 -20.44 22.19 4.78
CA THR A 447 -20.40 20.85 4.18
C THR A 447 -21.45 19.96 4.84
N PRO A 448 -22.14 19.10 4.08
CA PRO A 448 -22.95 18.06 4.70
C PRO A 448 -22.06 17.11 5.52
N VAL A 449 -22.67 16.34 6.39
CA VAL A 449 -22.02 15.26 7.14
C VAL A 449 -22.75 13.97 6.80
N ASP A 450 -22.02 13.02 6.23
CA ASP A 450 -22.53 11.69 5.93
C ASP A 450 -22.89 10.94 7.22
N GLY A 451 -24.00 10.21 7.20
CA GLY A 451 -24.28 9.23 8.24
C GLY A 451 -23.36 8.02 8.10
N THR A 452 -23.03 7.39 9.22
CA THR A 452 -22.18 6.19 9.25
C THR A 452 -22.77 5.13 10.16
N VAL A 453 -22.47 3.87 9.87
CA VAL A 453 -22.83 2.73 10.72
C VAL A 453 -21.55 1.96 11.06
N VAL A 454 -21.37 1.61 12.33
CA VAL A 454 -20.18 0.92 12.85
C VAL A 454 -20.58 -0.24 13.76
N PHE A 455 -19.73 -1.25 13.83
CA PHE A 455 -19.88 -2.39 14.74
C PHE A 455 -18.91 -2.23 15.91
N VAL A 456 -19.42 -2.29 17.14
CA VAL A 456 -18.69 -2.08 18.40
C VAL A 456 -19.30 -2.97 19.48
N ASP A 457 -18.48 -3.76 20.18
CA ASP A 457 -18.88 -4.57 21.35
C ASP A 457 -20.16 -5.40 21.12
N GLY A 458 -20.22 -6.15 20.01
CA GLY A 458 -21.38 -6.99 19.66
C GLY A 458 -22.61 -6.23 19.16
N SER A 459 -22.51 -4.91 18.98
CA SER A 459 -23.63 -4.00 18.66
C SER A 459 -23.38 -3.17 17.39
N ALA A 460 -24.45 -2.86 16.66
CA ALA A 460 -24.42 -1.86 15.60
C ALA A 460 -24.78 -0.47 16.16
N GLN A 461 -24.06 0.57 15.75
CA GLN A 461 -24.28 1.95 16.18
C GLN A 461 -24.17 2.89 14.96
N ALA A 462 -25.00 3.94 14.92
CA ALA A 462 -24.99 4.90 13.83
C ALA A 462 -24.65 6.33 14.27
N THR A 463 -23.91 7.05 13.44
CA THR A 463 -23.82 8.52 13.49
C THR A 463 -24.81 9.12 12.49
N LYS A 464 -25.45 10.23 12.86
CA LYS A 464 -26.53 10.81 12.06
C LYS A 464 -26.00 11.67 10.92
N ALA A 465 -26.61 11.49 9.75
CA ALA A 465 -26.41 12.34 8.60
C ALA A 465 -26.95 13.75 8.89
N ALA A 466 -26.30 14.78 8.35
CA ALA A 466 -26.72 16.17 8.53
C ALA A 466 -26.59 16.98 7.24
N ASP A 467 -27.69 17.66 6.86
CA ASP A 467 -27.74 18.54 5.69
C ASP A 467 -26.73 19.69 5.79
N GLY A 468 -25.93 19.81 4.74
CA GLY A 468 -25.13 20.99 4.47
C GLY A 468 -25.96 22.10 3.81
N TRP A 469 -25.28 23.18 3.47
CA TRP A 469 -25.82 24.20 2.58
C TRP A 469 -24.72 24.96 1.87
N LYS A 470 -25.08 25.53 0.74
CA LYS A 470 -24.25 26.47 -0.01
C LYS A 470 -24.97 27.80 -0.20
N LEU A 471 -24.21 28.87 -0.34
CA LEU A 471 -24.73 30.18 -0.71
C LEU A 471 -25.41 30.10 -2.09
N ASP A 472 -26.65 30.61 -2.20
CA ASP A 472 -27.31 30.75 -3.49
C ASP A 472 -26.84 32.06 -4.12
N THR A 473 -25.69 32.05 -4.80
CA THR A 473 -24.96 33.28 -5.15
C THR A 473 -25.75 34.19 -6.10
N VAL A 474 -26.64 33.62 -6.91
CA VAL A 474 -27.58 34.36 -7.77
C VAL A 474 -28.63 35.12 -6.94
N LYS A 475 -29.26 34.46 -5.95
CA LYS A 475 -30.22 35.14 -5.05
C LYS A 475 -29.53 36.07 -4.05
N ALA A 476 -28.34 35.72 -3.56
CA ALA A 476 -27.55 36.52 -2.64
C ALA A 476 -27.05 37.80 -3.29
N SER A 477 -26.52 37.76 -4.53
CA SER A 477 -26.19 38.96 -5.30
C SER A 477 -27.40 39.87 -5.48
N LYS A 478 -28.61 39.31 -5.66
CA LYS A 478 -29.82 40.14 -5.71
C LYS A 478 -30.14 40.80 -4.35
N VAL A 479 -30.16 40.05 -3.26
CA VAL A 479 -30.43 40.60 -1.91
C VAL A 479 -29.40 41.68 -1.55
N VAL A 480 -28.13 41.51 -1.90
CA VAL A 480 -27.14 42.58 -1.75
C VAL A 480 -27.48 43.77 -2.64
N ALA A 481 -27.72 43.60 -3.94
CA ALA A 481 -28.02 44.71 -4.84
C ALA A 481 -29.24 45.55 -4.41
N ASP A 482 -30.29 44.89 -3.92
CA ASP A 482 -31.52 45.54 -3.46
C ASP A 482 -31.35 46.20 -2.07
N ASP A 483 -30.73 45.51 -1.09
CA ASP A 483 -30.73 45.90 0.33
C ASP A 483 -29.38 46.44 0.88
N TRP A 484 -28.31 46.57 0.09
CA TRP A 484 -26.98 46.86 0.65
C TRP A 484 -26.88 48.16 1.45
N LEU A 485 -27.60 49.22 1.07
CA LEU A 485 -27.49 50.53 1.74
C LEU A 485 -28.55 50.76 2.83
N VAL A 486 -29.75 50.18 2.68
CA VAL A 486 -30.92 50.40 3.56
C VAL A 486 -31.30 49.20 4.43
N GLY A 487 -30.81 48.01 4.09
CA GLY A 487 -31.21 46.75 4.71
C GLY A 487 -30.68 46.55 6.13
N ALA A 488 -31.46 45.81 6.92
CA ALA A 488 -31.10 45.41 8.27
C ALA A 488 -29.75 44.68 8.33
N ARG A 489 -29.07 44.77 9.48
CA ARG A 489 -27.73 44.20 9.70
C ARG A 489 -27.76 43.14 10.82
N PRO A 490 -27.11 41.97 10.65
CA PRO A 490 -26.45 41.49 9.43
C PRO A 490 -27.46 41.21 8.30
N LEU A 491 -27.01 41.32 7.06
CA LEU A 491 -27.84 41.04 5.89
C LEU A 491 -27.94 39.52 5.67
N GLU A 492 -29.17 38.98 5.70
CA GLU A 492 -29.41 37.54 5.54
C GLU A 492 -29.33 37.13 4.06
N LEU A 493 -28.34 36.30 3.71
CA LEU A 493 -28.14 35.83 2.34
C LEU A 493 -28.82 34.47 2.10
N PRO A 494 -29.63 34.32 1.02
CA PRO A 494 -30.27 33.06 0.69
C PRO A 494 -29.28 31.91 0.49
N THR A 495 -29.64 30.73 1.00
CA THR A 495 -28.88 29.48 0.86
C THR A 495 -29.71 28.40 0.18
N SER A 496 -29.03 27.43 -0.42
CA SER A 496 -29.63 26.18 -0.90
C SER A 496 -29.09 25.01 -0.07
N ALA A 497 -29.95 24.08 0.32
CA ALA A 497 -29.55 22.88 1.04
C ALA A 497 -28.70 21.98 0.14
N VAL A 498 -27.79 21.23 0.76
CA VAL A 498 -26.96 20.20 0.12
C VAL A 498 -27.07 18.96 0.99
N ALA A 499 -27.70 17.90 0.47
CA ALA A 499 -27.78 16.63 1.17
C ALA A 499 -26.38 15.98 1.27
N PRO A 500 -26.12 15.16 2.31
CA PRO A 500 -24.98 14.26 2.35
C PRO A 500 -25.07 13.17 1.26
N ASP A 501 -23.93 12.57 0.93
CA ASP A 501 -23.84 11.45 0.00
C ASP A 501 -24.41 10.17 0.64
N ILE A 502 -24.24 9.99 1.96
CA ILE A 502 -24.98 9.01 2.76
C ILE A 502 -26.09 9.71 3.55
N THR A 503 -27.34 9.56 3.06
CA THR A 503 -28.53 10.20 3.66
C THR A 503 -28.97 9.57 4.99
N GLN A 504 -29.81 10.25 5.77
CA GLN A 504 -30.34 9.69 7.01
C GLN A 504 -31.23 8.46 6.76
N ASP A 505 -32.05 8.47 5.70
CA ASP A 505 -32.91 7.34 5.32
C ASP A 505 -32.07 6.09 5.00
N GLU A 506 -30.96 6.26 4.27
CA GLU A 506 -29.98 5.20 4.00
C GLU A 506 -29.24 4.76 5.28
N THR A 507 -28.88 5.72 6.15
CA THR A 507 -28.22 5.41 7.44
C THR A 507 -29.13 4.57 8.34
N ASP A 508 -30.43 4.88 8.40
CA ASP A 508 -31.41 4.15 9.21
C ASP A 508 -31.71 2.75 8.61
N ALA A 509 -31.76 2.62 7.28
CA ALA A 509 -31.91 1.33 6.59
C ALA A 509 -30.66 0.43 6.77
N SER A 510 -29.48 1.02 6.69
CA SER A 510 -28.20 0.32 6.90
C SER A 510 -27.93 0.01 8.37
N LEU A 511 -28.42 0.83 9.32
CA LEU A 511 -28.42 0.48 10.74
C LEU A 511 -29.33 -0.73 11.00
N ALA A 512 -30.56 -0.75 10.47
CA ALA A 512 -31.46 -1.91 10.63
C ALA A 512 -30.86 -3.19 10.02
N THR A 513 -30.08 -3.07 8.93
CA THR A 513 -29.33 -4.18 8.34
C THR A 513 -28.18 -4.64 9.25
N ALA A 514 -27.41 -3.71 9.82
CA ALA A 514 -26.33 -4.02 10.76
C ALA A 514 -26.86 -4.63 12.08
N GLU A 515 -27.98 -4.12 12.62
CA GLU A 515 -28.68 -4.71 13.76
C GLU A 515 -29.13 -6.16 13.46
N LYS A 516 -29.68 -6.42 12.26
CA LYS A 516 -30.01 -7.78 11.80
C LYS A 516 -28.78 -8.68 11.72
N VAL A 517 -27.62 -8.19 11.28
CA VAL A 517 -26.35 -8.93 11.25
C VAL A 517 -25.95 -9.43 12.64
N VAL A 518 -25.97 -8.58 13.67
CA VAL A 518 -25.58 -8.98 15.04
C VAL A 518 -26.73 -9.52 15.91
N SER A 519 -27.98 -9.50 15.42
CA SER A 519 -29.17 -9.89 16.21
C SER A 519 -29.18 -11.32 16.75
N ALA A 520 -28.42 -12.24 16.13
CA ALA A 520 -28.32 -13.64 16.52
C ALA A 520 -27.04 -14.27 15.94
N PRO A 521 -26.58 -15.44 16.43
CA PRO A 521 -25.52 -16.20 15.80
C PRO A 521 -25.82 -16.63 14.34
N VAL A 522 -24.80 -17.03 13.59
CA VAL A 522 -24.91 -17.70 12.28
C VAL A 522 -24.36 -19.12 12.40
N SER A 523 -25.14 -20.11 11.97
CA SER A 523 -24.68 -21.49 11.79
C SER A 523 -23.80 -21.56 10.54
N VAL A 524 -22.62 -22.18 10.62
CA VAL A 524 -21.79 -22.45 9.44
C VAL A 524 -21.54 -23.95 9.35
N THR A 525 -21.97 -24.57 8.25
CA THR A 525 -21.73 -26.00 7.97
C THR A 525 -20.57 -26.17 6.98
N VAL A 526 -19.57 -26.96 7.37
CA VAL A 526 -18.37 -27.26 6.55
C VAL A 526 -18.03 -28.75 6.64
N ASP A 527 -17.96 -29.44 5.50
CA ASP A 527 -17.68 -30.90 5.41
C ASP A 527 -18.54 -31.76 6.38
N GLY A 528 -19.80 -31.34 6.59
CA GLY A 528 -20.76 -31.97 7.51
C GLY A 528 -20.59 -31.63 9.00
N LYS A 529 -19.58 -30.84 9.38
CA LYS A 529 -19.42 -30.29 10.74
C LYS A 529 -20.16 -28.95 10.87
N LEU A 530 -20.67 -28.67 12.07
CA LEU A 530 -21.34 -27.42 12.40
C LEU A 530 -20.44 -26.57 13.32
N THR A 531 -20.32 -25.29 12.95
CA THR A 531 -19.67 -24.21 13.70
C THR A 531 -20.72 -23.13 13.96
N VAL A 532 -20.57 -22.33 15.03
CA VAL A 532 -21.47 -21.21 15.31
C VAL A 532 -20.66 -19.93 15.48
N LEU A 533 -20.89 -18.97 14.58
CA LEU A 533 -20.36 -17.61 14.68
C LEU A 533 -21.31 -16.79 15.55
N THR A 534 -20.82 -16.24 16.65
CA THR A 534 -21.60 -15.42 17.59
C THR A 534 -21.84 -13.99 17.07
N ALA A 535 -22.66 -13.22 17.78
CA ALA A 535 -22.84 -11.80 17.50
C ALA A 535 -21.53 -11.00 17.61
N ASP A 536 -20.64 -11.40 18.52
CA ASP A 536 -19.35 -10.74 18.75
C ASP A 536 -18.37 -11.04 17.59
N ASP A 537 -18.34 -12.29 17.11
CA ASP A 537 -17.48 -12.70 15.97
C ASP A 537 -17.92 -11.99 14.68
N LEU A 538 -19.24 -11.93 14.45
CA LEU A 538 -19.83 -11.17 13.36
C LEU A 538 -19.53 -9.67 13.50
N SER A 539 -19.65 -9.10 14.71
CA SER A 539 -19.31 -7.69 15.00
C SER A 539 -17.83 -7.37 14.82
N ALA A 540 -16.92 -8.33 15.04
CA ALA A 540 -15.47 -8.15 14.86
C ALA A 540 -15.03 -8.30 13.39
N ALA A 541 -15.83 -9.02 12.59
CA ALA A 541 -15.62 -9.20 11.16
C ALA A 541 -16.36 -8.17 10.29
N ALA A 542 -17.44 -7.55 10.77
CA ALA A 542 -18.30 -6.71 9.95
C ALA A 542 -17.85 -5.24 9.82
N SER A 543 -18.14 -4.65 8.66
CA SER A 543 -17.98 -3.23 8.34
C SER A 543 -19.11 -2.76 7.41
N MET A 544 -19.49 -1.49 7.50
CA MET A 544 -20.42 -0.85 6.56
C MET A 544 -19.65 0.19 5.75
N VAL A 545 -19.41 -0.09 4.47
CA VAL A 545 -18.50 0.69 3.61
C VAL A 545 -19.29 1.59 2.65
N PRO A 546 -19.05 2.91 2.62
CA PRO A 546 -19.66 3.81 1.64
C PRO A 546 -19.34 3.42 0.20
N LYS A 547 -20.39 3.22 -0.61
CA LYS A 547 -20.29 2.92 -2.03
C LYS A 547 -21.50 3.42 -2.80
N ASP A 548 -21.26 4.24 -3.82
CA ASP A 548 -22.27 4.73 -4.78
C ASP A 548 -23.50 5.40 -4.12
N GLY A 549 -23.32 6.04 -2.95
CA GLY A 549 -24.37 6.69 -2.15
C GLY A 549 -25.08 5.80 -1.12
N ASN A 550 -24.58 4.58 -0.89
CA ASN A 550 -25.15 3.57 0.02
C ASN A 550 -24.07 3.05 0.98
N LEU A 551 -24.45 2.41 2.08
CA LEU A 551 -23.54 1.71 2.97
C LEU A 551 -23.63 0.19 2.74
N VAL A 552 -22.58 -0.41 2.19
CA VAL A 552 -22.55 -1.84 1.84
C VAL A 552 -21.91 -2.65 2.97
N LEU A 553 -22.61 -3.69 3.44
CA LEU A 553 -22.05 -4.66 4.38
C LEU A 553 -20.87 -5.41 3.73
N GLN A 554 -19.73 -5.40 4.41
CA GLN A 554 -18.57 -6.22 4.12
C GLN A 554 -18.21 -7.04 5.36
N LEU A 555 -17.95 -8.34 5.18
CA LEU A 555 -17.41 -9.20 6.22
C LEU A 555 -15.95 -9.57 5.93
N ASP A 556 -15.15 -9.62 6.98
CA ASP A 556 -13.74 -10.02 6.98
C ASP A 556 -13.62 -11.56 6.92
N GLY A 557 -13.43 -12.07 5.70
CA GLY A 557 -13.32 -13.50 5.42
C GLY A 557 -12.15 -14.19 6.13
N GLU A 558 -11.05 -13.49 6.39
CA GLU A 558 -9.88 -14.04 7.08
C GLU A 558 -10.18 -14.26 8.57
N LYS A 559 -10.79 -13.27 9.25
CA LYS A 559 -11.24 -13.43 10.65
C LYS A 559 -12.28 -14.54 10.79
N LEU A 560 -13.29 -14.57 9.91
CA LEU A 560 -14.33 -15.59 9.96
C LEU A 560 -13.76 -16.99 9.70
N THR A 561 -12.86 -17.13 8.72
CA THR A 561 -12.14 -18.38 8.48
C THR A 561 -11.32 -18.80 9.69
N LYS A 562 -10.61 -17.87 10.32
CA LYS A 562 -9.85 -18.14 11.54
C LYS A 562 -10.74 -18.64 12.67
N GLU A 563 -11.86 -17.97 12.95
CA GLU A 563 -12.78 -18.39 14.02
C GLU A 563 -13.36 -19.79 13.75
N ILE A 564 -13.73 -20.09 12.49
CA ILE A 564 -14.22 -21.42 12.12
C ILE A 564 -13.14 -22.49 12.32
N LEU A 565 -11.87 -22.20 12.02
CA LEU A 565 -10.76 -23.14 12.20
C LEU A 565 -10.29 -23.25 13.66
N ASP A 566 -10.39 -22.20 14.48
CA ASP A 566 -10.13 -22.25 15.92
C ASP A 566 -11.20 -23.12 16.64
N GLN A 567 -12.47 -23.05 16.23
CA GLN A 567 -13.54 -23.93 16.73
C GLN A 567 -13.46 -25.37 16.18
N GLN A 568 -13.00 -25.56 14.94
CA GLN A 568 -12.98 -26.85 14.24
C GLN A 568 -11.62 -27.10 13.53
N PRO A 569 -10.51 -27.29 14.26
CA PRO A 569 -9.17 -27.40 13.68
C PRO A 569 -9.02 -28.60 12.72
N ASP A 570 -9.80 -29.66 12.92
CA ASP A 570 -9.90 -30.83 12.03
C ASP A 570 -10.55 -30.53 10.65
N LEU A 571 -10.87 -29.27 10.33
CA LEU A 571 -11.25 -28.84 8.97
C LEU A 571 -10.03 -28.48 8.12
N GLU A 572 -8.98 -27.92 8.73
CA GLU A 572 -7.72 -27.65 8.05
C GLU A 572 -6.93 -28.96 7.95
N THR A 573 -6.31 -29.19 6.79
CA THR A 573 -5.18 -30.13 6.70
C THR A 573 -4.06 -29.42 5.98
N LYS A 574 -2.90 -29.32 6.62
CA LYS A 574 -1.76 -28.59 6.04
C LYS A 574 -1.21 -29.32 4.83
N ALA A 575 -1.01 -28.58 3.73
CA ALA A 575 -0.28 -29.07 2.58
C ALA A 575 1.14 -29.50 3.02
N SER A 576 1.66 -30.57 2.43
CA SER A 576 3.03 -31.01 2.70
C SER A 576 3.90 -30.75 1.49
N ASP A 577 4.95 -29.95 1.64
CA ASP A 577 5.84 -29.55 0.56
C ASP A 577 6.55 -30.72 -0.14
N ALA A 578 6.82 -30.53 -1.43
CA ALA A 578 7.74 -31.39 -2.16
C ALA A 578 9.18 -31.09 -1.74
N SER A 579 10.04 -32.10 -1.73
CA SER A 579 11.47 -31.90 -1.42
C SER A 579 12.37 -32.86 -2.20
N PHE A 580 13.64 -32.51 -2.35
CA PHE A 580 14.66 -33.46 -2.78
C PHE A 580 15.08 -34.35 -1.60
N VAL A 581 15.15 -35.66 -1.84
CA VAL A 581 15.70 -36.65 -0.92
C VAL A 581 16.72 -37.51 -1.65
N PHE A 582 17.83 -37.86 -0.99
CA PHE A 582 18.81 -38.79 -1.57
C PHE A 582 18.37 -40.24 -1.30
N VAL A 583 18.27 -41.02 -2.37
CA VAL A 583 17.94 -42.45 -2.33
C VAL A 583 18.82 -43.15 -3.35
N ASP A 584 19.57 -44.16 -2.92
CA ASP A 584 20.61 -44.83 -3.73
C ASP A 584 21.69 -43.83 -4.22
N ASP A 585 22.11 -42.93 -3.33
CA ASP A 585 23.04 -41.80 -3.57
C ASP A 585 22.62 -40.81 -4.67
N LYS A 586 21.36 -40.83 -5.12
CA LYS A 586 20.82 -39.96 -6.16
C LYS A 586 19.65 -39.12 -5.64
N PRO A 587 19.50 -37.86 -6.08
CA PRO A 587 18.33 -37.07 -5.75
C PRO A 587 17.07 -37.65 -6.40
N LYS A 588 16.00 -37.73 -5.61
CA LYS A 588 14.64 -38.03 -6.06
C LYS A 588 13.69 -37.03 -5.41
N ILE A 589 12.67 -36.59 -6.12
CA ILE A 589 11.66 -35.67 -5.55
C ILE A 589 10.67 -36.50 -4.73
N LYS A 590 10.66 -36.29 -3.42
CA LYS A 590 9.54 -36.65 -2.56
C LYS A 590 8.38 -35.74 -2.93
N ALA A 591 7.33 -36.28 -3.53
CA ALA A 591 6.20 -35.49 -3.99
C ALA A 591 5.46 -34.86 -2.82
N GLY A 592 5.16 -33.56 -2.96
CA GLY A 592 4.27 -32.84 -2.05
C GLY A 592 2.82 -33.30 -2.20
N LYS A 593 1.98 -32.92 -1.23
CA LYS A 593 0.56 -33.25 -1.18
C LYS A 593 -0.24 -31.97 -0.90
N PRO A 594 -1.35 -31.73 -1.63
CA PRO A 594 -2.28 -30.66 -1.27
C PRO A 594 -2.96 -30.98 0.06
N GLY A 595 -3.29 -29.93 0.78
CA GLY A 595 -4.12 -29.96 1.96
C GLY A 595 -5.57 -29.57 1.68
N LYS A 596 -6.28 -29.19 2.74
CA LYS A 596 -7.62 -28.57 2.73
C LYS A 596 -7.59 -27.31 3.58
N THR A 597 -8.34 -26.30 3.16
CA THR A 597 -8.63 -25.07 3.92
C THR A 597 -10.02 -24.55 3.55
N LEU A 598 -10.51 -23.55 4.27
CA LEU A 598 -11.59 -22.69 3.79
C LEU A 598 -11.02 -21.60 2.89
N ASP A 599 -11.84 -21.10 1.96
CA ASP A 599 -11.57 -19.90 1.18
C ASP A 599 -12.20 -18.67 1.87
N PRO A 600 -11.43 -17.63 2.20
CA PRO A 600 -11.94 -16.43 2.87
C PRO A 600 -13.09 -15.74 2.14
N ASP A 601 -13.07 -15.68 0.81
CA ASP A 601 -14.09 -14.96 0.03
C ASP A 601 -15.41 -15.75 -0.02
N ASP A 602 -15.35 -17.08 -0.15
CA ASP A 602 -16.54 -17.95 -0.05
C ASP A 602 -17.14 -17.93 1.37
N VAL A 603 -16.30 -17.93 2.41
CA VAL A 603 -16.77 -17.76 3.80
C VAL A 603 -17.46 -16.41 3.98
N ALA A 604 -16.82 -15.31 3.55
CA ALA A 604 -17.40 -13.97 3.66
C ALA A 604 -18.73 -13.87 2.91
N ALA A 605 -18.82 -14.39 1.68
CA ALA A 605 -20.03 -14.37 0.87
C ALA A 605 -21.17 -15.20 1.48
N ALA A 606 -20.87 -16.42 1.94
CA ALA A 606 -21.87 -17.31 2.54
C ALA A 606 -22.40 -16.76 3.88
N VAL A 607 -21.51 -16.28 4.76
CA VAL A 607 -21.89 -15.72 6.06
C VAL A 607 -22.62 -14.38 5.88
N SER A 608 -22.19 -13.50 4.96
CA SER A 608 -22.90 -12.23 4.69
C SER A 608 -24.35 -12.47 4.28
N LYS A 609 -24.59 -13.47 3.43
CA LYS A 609 -25.93 -13.87 2.98
C LYS A 609 -26.77 -14.44 4.12
N ALA A 610 -26.20 -15.28 4.98
CA ALA A 610 -26.90 -15.87 6.13
C ALA A 610 -27.19 -14.85 7.25
N ALA A 611 -26.27 -13.91 7.49
CA ALA A 611 -26.38 -12.91 8.56
C ALA A 611 -27.51 -11.88 8.35
N VAL A 612 -27.99 -11.68 7.11
CA VAL A 612 -29.17 -10.84 6.82
C VAL A 612 -30.46 -11.63 6.64
N ALA A 613 -30.39 -12.96 6.56
CA ALA A 613 -31.54 -13.84 6.36
C ALA A 613 -32.33 -14.13 7.65
N ASP A 614 -33.50 -14.75 7.51
CA ASP A 614 -34.29 -15.29 8.62
C ASP A 614 -33.84 -16.72 9.00
N GLU A 615 -33.51 -17.55 8.01
CA GLU A 615 -32.77 -18.82 8.19
C GLU A 615 -31.27 -18.50 8.13
N ARG A 616 -30.61 -18.49 9.29
CA ARG A 616 -29.22 -18.00 9.48
C ARG A 616 -28.18 -19.12 9.30
N ASP A 617 -28.38 -19.94 8.28
CA ASP A 617 -27.55 -21.11 7.99
C ASP A 617 -26.70 -20.88 6.73
N ALA A 618 -25.38 -20.83 6.92
CA ALA A 618 -24.37 -20.82 5.87
C ALA A 618 -23.83 -22.24 5.62
N THR A 619 -23.45 -22.53 4.38
CA THR A 619 -22.72 -23.74 4.00
C THR A 619 -21.53 -23.33 3.14
N VAL A 620 -20.33 -23.84 3.47
CA VAL A 620 -19.08 -23.53 2.77
C VAL A 620 -18.34 -24.83 2.46
N GLU A 621 -17.78 -24.95 1.26
CA GLU A 621 -16.98 -26.12 0.87
C GLU A 621 -15.50 -25.92 1.24
N LEU A 622 -14.77 -27.02 1.48
CA LEU A 622 -13.33 -26.96 1.70
C LEU A 622 -12.59 -26.89 0.36
N THR A 623 -11.88 -25.79 0.14
CA THR A 623 -10.94 -25.64 -0.98
C THR A 623 -9.62 -26.39 -0.70
N LYS A 624 -8.78 -26.50 -1.72
CA LYS A 624 -7.45 -27.13 -1.60
C LYS A 624 -6.41 -26.07 -1.28
N SER A 625 -5.61 -26.31 -0.24
CA SER A 625 -4.34 -25.62 -0.06
C SER A 625 -3.26 -26.37 -0.85
N ASP A 626 -2.65 -25.73 -1.84
CA ASP A 626 -1.50 -26.31 -2.54
C ASP A 626 -0.21 -26.17 -1.71
N PRO A 627 0.78 -27.07 -1.86
CA PRO A 627 2.08 -26.95 -1.21
C PRO A 627 2.85 -25.74 -1.77
N VAL A 628 3.59 -25.05 -0.91
CA VAL A 628 4.44 -23.90 -1.27
C VAL A 628 5.53 -24.35 -2.26
N GLU A 629 6.16 -25.50 -1.99
CA GLU A 629 7.04 -26.18 -2.93
C GLU A 629 6.28 -27.27 -3.68
N SER A 630 5.85 -26.95 -4.90
CA SER A 630 5.13 -27.90 -5.73
C SER A 630 6.06 -28.94 -6.37
N THR A 631 5.55 -30.16 -6.54
CA THR A 631 6.24 -31.24 -7.27
C THR A 631 6.51 -30.87 -8.74
N ALA A 632 5.81 -29.87 -9.30
CA ALA A 632 6.06 -29.36 -10.64
C ALA A 632 7.23 -28.36 -10.68
N GLU A 633 7.36 -27.49 -9.67
CA GLU A 633 8.47 -26.52 -9.60
C GLU A 633 9.81 -27.22 -9.39
N LEU A 634 9.90 -28.19 -8.47
CA LEU A 634 11.13 -28.96 -8.29
C LEU A 634 11.53 -29.77 -9.55
N LYS A 635 10.56 -30.18 -10.39
CA LYS A 635 10.86 -30.81 -11.70
C LYS A 635 11.39 -29.81 -12.73
N LYS A 636 10.88 -28.57 -12.74
CA LYS A 636 11.39 -27.50 -13.62
C LYS A 636 12.85 -27.14 -13.33
N LEU A 637 13.33 -27.39 -12.10
CA LEU A 637 14.73 -27.17 -11.72
C LEU A 637 15.72 -28.17 -12.35
N ARG A 638 15.27 -29.30 -12.93
CA ARG A 638 16.12 -30.23 -13.71
C ARG A 638 17.39 -30.69 -12.97
N VAL A 639 17.22 -31.15 -11.74
CA VAL A 639 18.29 -31.72 -10.90
C VAL A 639 18.48 -33.20 -11.26
N ASP A 640 19.00 -33.43 -12.47
CA ASP A 640 18.93 -34.72 -13.17
C ASP A 640 20.28 -35.47 -13.18
N GLU A 641 21.40 -34.75 -13.18
CA GLU A 641 22.75 -35.29 -13.39
C GLU A 641 23.81 -34.62 -12.49
N ILE A 642 25.03 -35.18 -12.47
CA ILE A 642 26.17 -34.63 -11.74
C ILE A 642 26.85 -33.55 -12.58
N VAL A 643 26.74 -32.28 -12.16
CA VAL A 643 27.35 -31.14 -12.86
C VAL A 643 28.83 -31.00 -12.52
N SER A 644 29.20 -31.37 -11.28
CA SER A 644 30.55 -31.31 -10.71
C SER A 644 30.68 -32.22 -9.48
N GLU A 645 31.88 -32.74 -9.23
CA GLU A 645 32.28 -33.39 -7.99
C GLU A 645 33.74 -33.02 -7.68
N PHE A 646 34.05 -32.79 -6.40
CA PHE A 646 35.41 -32.57 -5.93
C PHE A 646 35.65 -33.28 -4.59
N SER A 647 36.90 -33.66 -4.31
CA SER A 647 37.28 -34.25 -3.03
C SER A 647 38.68 -33.85 -2.56
N THR A 648 38.86 -33.81 -1.25
CA THR A 648 40.14 -33.52 -0.59
C THR A 648 40.53 -34.67 0.36
N PRO A 649 41.81 -35.08 0.44
CA PRO A 649 42.24 -36.13 1.36
C PRO A 649 42.15 -35.66 2.82
N LEU A 650 41.71 -36.56 3.70
CA LEU A 650 41.70 -36.33 5.14
C LEU A 650 43.08 -36.53 5.75
N THR A 651 43.28 -35.90 6.90
CA THR A 651 44.40 -36.15 7.81
C THR A 651 44.01 -37.23 8.83
N PRO A 652 44.97 -37.95 9.45
CA PRO A 652 44.68 -38.98 10.46
C PRO A 652 44.30 -38.38 11.83
N GLU A 653 43.30 -37.51 11.83
CA GLU A 653 42.82 -36.73 12.97
C GLU A 653 41.32 -37.03 13.19
N PRO A 654 40.95 -37.95 14.11
CA PRO A 654 39.57 -38.40 14.24
C PRO A 654 38.57 -37.28 14.58
N LYS A 655 38.89 -36.41 15.55
CA LYS A 655 38.00 -35.28 15.92
C LYS A 655 37.77 -34.30 14.77
N ARG A 656 38.84 -33.94 14.06
CA ARG A 656 38.80 -33.09 12.87
C ARG A 656 37.98 -33.71 11.74
N THR A 657 38.07 -35.03 11.59
CA THR A 657 37.27 -35.81 10.63
C THR A 657 35.79 -35.81 11.00
N GLU A 658 35.44 -35.83 12.29
CA GLU A 658 34.05 -35.72 12.74
C GLU A 658 33.46 -34.34 12.40
N ASN A 659 34.15 -33.25 12.71
CA ASN A 659 33.72 -31.89 12.32
C ASN A 659 33.50 -31.75 10.81
N ILE A 660 34.34 -32.41 10.00
CA ILE A 660 34.19 -32.43 8.54
C ILE A 660 32.97 -33.27 8.12
N ARG A 661 32.73 -34.43 8.75
CA ARG A 661 31.53 -35.25 8.51
C ARG A 661 30.24 -34.50 8.86
N VAL A 662 30.19 -33.88 10.04
CA VAL A 662 29.05 -33.07 10.51
C VAL A 662 28.82 -31.88 9.57
N GLY A 663 29.85 -31.09 9.27
CA GLY A 663 29.74 -29.96 8.35
C GLY A 663 29.31 -30.34 6.92
N LEU A 664 29.73 -31.51 6.43
CA LEU A 664 29.27 -32.04 5.14
C LEU A 664 27.81 -32.52 5.18
N SER A 665 27.33 -33.00 6.33
CA SER A 665 25.93 -33.41 6.50
C SER A 665 24.97 -32.20 6.54
N HIS A 666 25.35 -31.10 7.18
CA HIS A 666 24.54 -29.86 7.20
C HIS A 666 24.35 -29.25 5.80
N ILE A 667 25.39 -29.23 4.96
CA ILE A 667 25.28 -28.74 3.57
C ILE A 667 24.64 -29.75 2.58
N THR A 668 24.21 -30.94 3.05
CA THR A 668 23.64 -31.97 2.17
C THR A 668 22.14 -31.79 2.03
N GLY A 669 21.69 -31.62 0.79
CA GLY A 669 20.29 -31.30 0.47
C GLY A 669 20.02 -29.81 0.31
N THR A 670 21.02 -28.94 0.53
CA THR A 670 20.91 -27.51 0.20
C THR A 670 20.66 -27.36 -1.31
N LEU A 671 19.52 -26.77 -1.67
CA LEU A 671 19.10 -26.49 -3.02
C LEU A 671 19.31 -25.00 -3.31
N ILE A 672 20.05 -24.69 -4.38
CA ILE A 672 20.32 -23.33 -4.84
C ILE A 672 19.61 -23.14 -6.18
N ARG A 673 18.60 -22.28 -6.22
CA ARG A 673 17.78 -21.96 -7.38
C ARG A 673 18.53 -21.09 -8.40
N PRO A 674 18.04 -20.98 -9.65
CA PRO A 674 18.56 -20.02 -10.62
C PRO A 674 18.65 -18.59 -10.05
N GLY A 675 19.86 -18.03 -10.02
CA GLY A 675 20.12 -16.68 -9.52
C GLY A 675 20.38 -16.57 -8.00
N GLU A 676 20.21 -17.66 -7.24
CA GLU A 676 20.43 -17.72 -5.79
C GLU A 676 21.92 -17.91 -5.43
N THR A 677 22.30 -17.48 -4.22
CA THR A 677 23.65 -17.59 -3.68
C THR A 677 23.68 -18.59 -2.54
N PHE A 678 24.59 -19.56 -2.58
CA PHE A 678 24.96 -20.38 -1.43
C PHE A 678 25.90 -19.60 -0.52
N SER A 679 25.62 -19.52 0.78
CA SER A 679 26.61 -19.24 1.82
C SER A 679 26.94 -20.52 2.57
N LEU A 680 28.23 -20.77 2.84
CA LEU A 680 28.64 -21.91 3.67
C LEU A 680 28.29 -21.69 5.14
N THR A 681 28.40 -20.46 5.64
CA THR A 681 28.09 -20.12 7.03
C THR A 681 26.60 -20.29 7.31
N GLU A 682 25.72 -19.88 6.38
CA GLU A 682 24.28 -20.13 6.49
C GLU A 682 23.96 -21.64 6.42
N ALA A 683 24.55 -22.36 5.45
CA ALA A 683 24.30 -23.79 5.26
C ALA A 683 24.94 -24.72 6.32
N LEU A 684 25.80 -24.20 7.19
CA LEU A 684 26.34 -24.92 8.36
C LEU A 684 25.54 -24.66 9.65
N GLY A 685 24.83 -23.53 9.73
CA GLY A 685 24.19 -23.07 10.97
C GLY A 685 25.20 -22.78 12.10
N PRO A 686 24.75 -22.77 13.37
CA PRO A 686 25.62 -22.50 14.52
C PRO A 686 26.66 -23.59 14.72
N VAL A 687 27.95 -23.22 14.69
CA VAL A 687 29.07 -24.15 14.91
C VAL A 687 29.31 -24.35 16.41
N ASP A 688 28.43 -25.13 17.05
CA ASP A 688 28.51 -25.48 18.46
C ASP A 688 28.30 -26.99 18.73
N ALA A 689 28.45 -27.39 20.00
CA ALA A 689 28.31 -28.77 20.45
C ALA A 689 26.88 -29.34 20.39
N LYS A 690 25.84 -28.49 20.33
CA LYS A 690 24.44 -28.92 20.15
C LYS A 690 24.18 -29.32 18.69
N HIS A 691 24.88 -28.69 17.76
CA HIS A 691 24.81 -28.97 16.31
C HIS A 691 25.83 -30.03 15.86
N GLY A 692 26.47 -30.72 16.81
CA GLY A 692 27.35 -31.87 16.58
C GLY A 692 28.85 -31.56 16.46
N PHE A 693 29.26 -30.30 16.53
CA PHE A 693 30.67 -29.92 16.39
C PHE A 693 31.45 -30.09 17.70
N ILE A 694 32.72 -30.47 17.60
CA ILE A 694 33.61 -30.74 18.74
C ILE A 694 34.95 -30.00 18.62
N ASP A 695 35.67 -29.84 19.73
CA ASP A 695 37.00 -29.24 19.73
C ASP A 695 38.01 -30.06 18.93
N ALA A 696 38.64 -29.43 17.95
CA ALA A 696 39.73 -29.99 17.16
C ALA A 696 40.71 -28.88 16.73
N GLY A 697 41.82 -29.26 16.10
CA GLY A 697 42.81 -28.32 15.58
C GLY A 697 42.22 -27.35 14.55
N ALA A 698 42.41 -26.07 14.83
CA ALA A 698 42.02 -24.94 14.00
C ALA A 698 43.20 -23.95 13.87
N ILE A 699 43.06 -22.99 12.95
CA ILE A 699 43.98 -21.84 12.84
C ILE A 699 43.15 -20.58 12.98
N VAL A 700 43.40 -19.83 14.05
CA VAL A 700 42.67 -18.60 14.40
C VAL A 700 43.68 -17.47 14.47
N SER A 701 43.41 -16.36 13.76
CA SER A 701 44.33 -15.21 13.62
C SER A 701 45.76 -15.52 13.10
N GLY A 702 46.03 -16.76 12.69
CA GLY A 702 47.35 -17.24 12.25
C GLY A 702 48.10 -18.09 13.29
N GLU A 703 47.56 -18.26 14.51
CA GLU A 703 48.08 -19.23 15.48
C GLU A 703 47.32 -20.57 15.37
N HIS A 704 47.99 -21.68 15.69
CA HIS A 704 47.34 -22.98 15.84
C HIS A 704 46.72 -23.07 17.23
N VAL A 705 45.46 -23.51 17.29
CA VAL A 705 44.67 -23.61 18.54
C VAL A 705 43.70 -24.78 18.46
N GLN A 706 43.08 -25.17 19.59
CA GLN A 706 41.85 -25.96 19.57
C GLN A 706 40.63 -25.03 19.44
N ALA A 707 39.67 -25.40 18.60
CA ALA A 707 38.37 -24.74 18.52
C ALA A 707 37.26 -25.72 18.09
N VAL A 708 36.03 -25.43 18.52
CA VAL A 708 34.82 -26.12 18.04
C VAL A 708 34.71 -25.96 16.53
N GLY A 709 34.44 -27.04 15.81
CA GLY A 709 34.39 -27.03 14.34
C GLY A 709 35.76 -27.02 13.66
N GLY A 710 36.87 -27.19 14.41
CA GLY A 710 38.22 -27.34 13.85
C GLY A 710 38.25 -28.40 12.74
N GLY A 711 38.55 -27.97 11.51
CA GLY A 711 38.44 -28.79 10.30
C GLY A 711 37.55 -28.20 9.20
N LEU A 712 36.58 -27.34 9.53
CA LEU A 712 35.59 -26.80 8.58
C LEU A 712 36.17 -26.08 7.36
N SER A 713 37.39 -25.52 7.43
CA SER A 713 38.08 -24.99 6.25
C SER A 713 38.33 -26.03 5.14
N GLN A 714 38.31 -27.33 5.45
CA GLN A 714 38.35 -28.39 4.44
C GLN A 714 36.99 -28.60 3.77
N VAL A 715 35.87 -28.38 4.48
CA VAL A 715 34.54 -28.30 3.88
C VAL A 715 34.50 -27.12 2.91
N SER A 716 34.90 -25.92 3.37
CA SER A 716 35.01 -24.70 2.54
C SER A 716 35.83 -24.92 1.26
N THR A 717 37.06 -25.43 1.35
CA THR A 717 37.89 -25.73 0.17
C THR A 717 37.26 -26.77 -0.76
N THR A 718 36.56 -27.78 -0.23
CA THR A 718 35.96 -28.85 -1.06
C THR A 718 34.71 -28.36 -1.78
N THR A 719 33.80 -27.67 -1.08
CA THR A 719 32.60 -27.04 -1.66
C THR A 719 32.98 -25.95 -2.67
N TYR A 720 33.98 -25.12 -2.36
CA TYR A 720 34.50 -24.11 -3.29
C TYR A 720 34.95 -24.74 -4.61
N ASN A 721 35.77 -25.79 -4.58
CA ASN A 721 36.24 -26.43 -5.81
C ASN A 721 35.09 -27.13 -6.57
N ALA A 722 34.12 -27.73 -5.87
CA ALA A 722 32.94 -28.30 -6.52
C ALA A 722 32.15 -27.23 -7.30
N ALA A 723 31.88 -26.07 -6.69
CA ALA A 723 31.23 -24.93 -7.33
C ALA A 723 32.08 -24.32 -8.47
N PHE A 724 33.38 -24.19 -8.25
CA PHE A 724 34.37 -23.69 -9.23
C PHE A 724 34.34 -24.48 -10.55
N PHE A 725 34.28 -25.83 -10.47
CA PHE A 725 34.20 -26.72 -11.62
C PHE A 725 32.78 -26.91 -12.19
N ALA A 726 31.73 -26.65 -11.39
CA ALA A 726 30.37 -26.51 -11.89
C ALA A 726 30.17 -25.24 -12.74
N GLY A 727 31.10 -24.27 -12.67
CA GLY A 727 31.04 -23.00 -13.38
C GLY A 727 30.24 -21.92 -12.66
N MET A 728 29.96 -22.13 -11.36
CA MET A 728 29.26 -21.14 -10.53
C MET A 728 30.08 -19.87 -10.37
N GLU A 729 29.38 -18.75 -10.14
CA GLU A 729 30.02 -17.46 -9.90
C GLU A 729 30.59 -17.39 -8.49
N ASP A 730 31.82 -16.93 -8.38
CA ASP A 730 32.62 -16.83 -7.16
C ASP A 730 32.24 -15.49 -6.47
N ILE A 731 31.53 -15.56 -5.34
CA ILE A 731 31.00 -14.37 -4.64
C ILE A 731 31.94 -13.95 -3.51
N THR A 732 32.36 -14.92 -2.69
CA THR A 732 33.51 -14.75 -1.80
C THR A 732 34.20 -16.08 -1.54
N HIS A 733 35.53 -16.07 -1.54
CA HIS A 733 36.37 -17.09 -0.94
C HIS A 733 37.67 -16.43 -0.49
N GLN A 734 38.35 -17.04 0.47
CA GLN A 734 39.64 -16.57 0.96
C GLN A 734 40.53 -17.77 1.27
N PRO A 735 41.73 -17.91 0.66
CA PRO A 735 42.67 -18.96 1.03
C PRO A 735 43.28 -18.70 2.41
N HIS A 736 43.94 -19.71 2.97
CA HIS A 736 44.76 -19.53 4.17
C HIS A 736 46.00 -18.70 3.84
N SER A 737 46.62 -18.09 4.86
CA SER A 737 47.88 -17.37 4.64
C SER A 737 49.10 -18.28 4.41
N GLU A 738 48.91 -19.59 4.51
CA GLU A 738 49.89 -20.68 4.29
C GLU A 738 49.22 -21.79 3.47
N TRP A 739 49.95 -22.43 2.55
CA TRP A 739 49.39 -23.50 1.72
C TRP A 739 49.55 -24.89 2.35
N PHE A 740 48.47 -25.67 2.36
CA PHE A 740 48.49 -27.08 2.77
C PHE A 740 48.49 -28.02 1.57
N SER A 741 49.39 -29.02 1.60
CA SER A 741 49.57 -30.01 0.52
C SER A 741 48.36 -30.92 0.24
N ARG A 742 47.36 -30.93 1.13
CA ARG A 742 46.05 -31.58 0.91
C ARG A 742 45.13 -30.81 -0.05
N TYR A 743 45.48 -29.59 -0.45
CA TYR A 743 44.65 -28.71 -1.28
C TYR A 743 45.34 -28.29 -2.59
N PRO A 744 44.57 -28.06 -3.67
CA PRO A 744 45.13 -27.52 -4.92
C PRO A 744 45.69 -26.10 -4.74
N GLU A 745 46.91 -25.88 -5.26
CA GLU A 745 47.58 -24.58 -5.21
C GLU A 745 46.72 -23.48 -5.84
N GLY A 746 46.40 -22.45 -5.06
CA GLY A 746 45.61 -21.29 -5.50
C GLY A 746 44.11 -21.54 -5.69
N ARG A 747 43.57 -22.68 -5.23
CA ARG A 747 42.11 -22.93 -5.11
C ARG A 747 41.77 -23.47 -3.73
N GLU A 748 42.16 -22.72 -2.71
CA GLU A 748 41.89 -22.99 -1.31
C GLU A 748 40.86 -21.96 -0.82
N SER A 749 39.98 -22.40 0.08
CA SER A 749 39.05 -21.51 0.77
C SER A 749 38.96 -21.91 2.25
N THR A 750 39.06 -20.93 3.13
CA THR A 750 38.83 -21.07 4.57
C THR A 750 37.40 -20.67 4.94
N ILE A 751 37.10 -20.73 6.23
CA ILE A 751 35.89 -20.20 6.86
C ILE A 751 36.27 -19.80 8.29
N PHE A 752 35.69 -18.71 8.77
CA PHE A 752 35.68 -18.32 10.17
C PHE A 752 34.33 -17.62 10.42
N THR A 753 33.39 -18.35 11.02
CA THR A 753 31.97 -17.99 11.10
C THR A 753 31.76 -16.59 11.67
N GLY A 754 31.01 -15.75 10.96
CA GLY A 754 30.78 -14.34 11.31
C GLY A 754 31.85 -13.35 10.82
N VAL A 755 32.91 -13.81 10.15
CA VAL A 755 34.00 -12.94 9.65
C VAL A 755 34.47 -13.30 8.23
N ILE A 756 34.66 -14.59 7.94
CA ILE A 756 35.10 -15.10 6.64
C ILE A 756 34.15 -16.23 6.22
N ASP A 757 33.40 -16.00 5.15
CA ASP A 757 32.53 -17.00 4.54
C ASP A 757 33.08 -17.49 3.19
N MET A 758 32.50 -18.57 2.67
CA MET A 758 32.68 -19.03 1.30
C MET A 758 31.32 -19.11 0.62
N ALA A 759 31.10 -18.27 -0.39
CA ALA A 759 29.83 -18.12 -1.06
C ALA A 759 29.97 -18.14 -2.59
N TRP A 760 28.98 -18.72 -3.26
CA TRP A 760 28.93 -18.83 -4.73
C TRP A 760 27.49 -18.74 -5.24
N LYS A 761 27.32 -18.20 -6.44
CA LYS A 761 26.01 -17.94 -7.05
C LYS A 761 25.72 -18.89 -8.21
N ASN A 762 24.53 -19.46 -8.22
CA ASN A 762 24.03 -20.29 -9.32
C ASN A 762 23.63 -19.39 -10.50
N THR A 763 24.47 -19.34 -11.52
CA THR A 763 24.25 -18.55 -12.76
C THR A 763 23.61 -19.38 -13.88
N THR A 764 23.10 -20.57 -13.59
CA THR A 764 22.45 -21.46 -14.55
C THR A 764 20.91 -21.30 -14.49
N PRO A 765 20.16 -21.66 -15.56
CA PRO A 765 18.70 -21.68 -15.54
C PRO A 765 18.12 -22.92 -14.83
N TYR A 766 18.95 -23.68 -14.10
CA TYR A 766 18.60 -24.94 -13.43
C TYR A 766 18.91 -24.87 -11.94
N GLY A 767 18.32 -25.76 -11.13
CA GLY A 767 18.69 -25.91 -9.73
C GLY A 767 20.05 -26.57 -9.56
N ALA A 768 20.76 -26.20 -8.50
CA ALA A 768 21.98 -26.85 -8.05
C ALA A 768 21.75 -27.44 -6.66
N LEU A 769 21.86 -28.77 -6.50
CA LEU A 769 21.64 -29.45 -5.22
C LEU A 769 22.95 -30.03 -4.70
N VAL A 770 23.33 -29.65 -3.47
CA VAL A 770 24.60 -30.04 -2.84
C VAL A 770 24.47 -31.39 -2.13
N GLN A 771 25.49 -32.24 -2.27
CA GLN A 771 25.66 -33.49 -1.55
C GLN A 771 27.10 -33.57 -1.02
N GLY A 772 27.28 -33.74 0.29
CA GLY A 772 28.58 -33.83 0.96
C GLY A 772 28.72 -35.09 1.80
N TRP A 773 29.86 -35.77 1.75
CA TRP A 773 30.10 -36.98 2.55
C TRP A 773 31.59 -37.27 2.78
N VAL A 774 31.86 -38.17 3.73
CA VAL A 774 33.20 -38.73 3.99
C VAL A 774 33.21 -40.20 3.58
N ALA A 775 34.15 -40.57 2.69
CA ALA A 775 34.41 -41.95 2.27
C ALA A 775 35.91 -42.12 1.97
N ASP A 776 36.44 -43.34 2.07
CA ASP A 776 37.77 -43.73 1.58
C ASP A 776 38.94 -42.81 1.98
N GLY A 777 38.89 -42.24 3.19
CA GLY A 777 39.90 -41.30 3.69
C GLY A 777 39.86 -39.91 3.04
N ARG A 778 38.71 -39.49 2.48
CA ARG A 778 38.50 -38.22 1.78
C ARG A 778 37.18 -37.56 2.17
N ALA A 779 37.16 -36.24 2.10
CA ALA A 779 35.96 -35.42 2.10
C ALA A 779 35.52 -35.18 0.64
N TYR A 780 34.23 -35.38 0.34
CA TYR A 780 33.64 -35.19 -0.99
C TYR A 780 32.55 -34.12 -0.94
N VAL A 781 32.45 -33.33 -2.02
CA VAL A 781 31.27 -32.49 -2.32
C VAL A 781 30.91 -32.65 -3.80
N ARG A 782 29.63 -32.90 -4.06
CA ARG A 782 29.03 -33.07 -5.38
C ARG A 782 27.91 -32.06 -5.55
N ILE A 783 27.76 -31.55 -6.78
CA ILE A 783 26.65 -30.68 -7.18
C ILE A 783 25.85 -31.39 -8.27
N TRP A 784 24.59 -31.69 -7.96
CA TRP A 784 23.59 -32.18 -8.90
C TRP A 784 22.88 -31.00 -9.59
N GLY A 785 22.38 -31.19 -10.80
CA GLY A 785 21.74 -30.15 -11.63
C GLY A 785 21.54 -30.63 -13.07
N THR A 786 21.68 -29.72 -14.03
CA THR A 786 21.82 -30.01 -15.47
C THR A 786 23.07 -29.32 -16.02
N LYS A 787 23.81 -29.97 -16.92
CA LYS A 787 25.11 -29.49 -17.40
C LYS A 787 24.98 -28.25 -18.29
N TYR A 788 25.26 -27.09 -17.71
CA TYR A 788 25.22 -25.80 -18.41
C TYR A 788 26.62 -25.26 -18.77
N TRP A 789 27.54 -25.21 -17.79
CA TRP A 789 28.90 -24.71 -17.97
C TRP A 789 29.94 -25.82 -18.14
N THR A 790 30.90 -25.60 -19.04
CA THR A 790 32.15 -26.37 -19.14
C THR A 790 33.32 -25.50 -18.69
N VAL A 791 34.06 -25.95 -17.67
CA VAL A 791 35.19 -25.20 -17.09
C VAL A 791 36.51 -25.87 -17.46
N LYS A 792 37.45 -25.10 -18.01
CA LYS A 792 38.85 -25.53 -18.28
C LYS A 792 39.78 -24.64 -17.44
N THR A 793 40.69 -25.21 -16.65
CA THR A 793 41.57 -24.46 -15.73
C THR A 793 43.05 -24.70 -16.00
N THR A 794 43.88 -23.71 -15.69
CA THR A 794 45.34 -23.77 -15.72
C THR A 794 45.91 -23.10 -14.48
N THR A 795 46.80 -23.78 -13.77
CA THR A 795 47.59 -23.23 -12.65
C THR A 795 48.99 -22.87 -13.14
N SER A 796 49.53 -21.74 -12.72
CA SER A 796 50.90 -21.31 -13.07
C SER A 796 51.96 -22.18 -12.37
N ALA A 797 53.21 -22.10 -12.84
CA ALA A 797 54.33 -22.47 -11.98
C ALA A 797 54.38 -21.58 -10.73
N ARG A 798 54.93 -22.09 -9.63
CA ARG A 798 55.22 -21.29 -8.43
C ARG A 798 56.23 -20.20 -8.74
N SER A 799 56.01 -19.01 -8.17
CA SER A 799 56.87 -17.83 -8.32
C SER A 799 57.17 -17.21 -6.95
N GLY A 800 58.22 -16.38 -6.86
CA GLY A 800 58.56 -15.66 -5.62
C GLY A 800 58.76 -16.58 -4.39
N VAL A 801 59.35 -17.76 -4.60
CA VAL A 801 59.45 -18.83 -3.59
C VAL A 801 60.37 -18.41 -2.44
N VAL A 802 59.93 -18.62 -1.20
CA VAL A 802 60.65 -18.31 0.05
C VAL A 802 60.73 -19.57 0.89
N ALA A 803 61.93 -19.98 1.29
CA ALA A 803 62.13 -21.13 2.18
C ALA A 803 61.70 -20.81 3.63
N PRO A 804 61.27 -21.80 4.42
CA PRO A 804 61.04 -21.64 5.85
C PRO A 804 62.28 -21.14 6.60
N THR A 805 62.07 -20.21 7.51
CA THR A 805 63.07 -19.74 8.47
C THR A 805 62.73 -20.24 9.89
N THR A 806 63.49 -19.81 10.90
CA THR A 806 63.09 -19.95 12.31
C THR A 806 62.61 -18.61 12.83
N VAL A 807 61.46 -18.62 13.48
CA VAL A 807 60.82 -17.48 14.16
C VAL A 807 60.75 -17.80 15.65
N TYR A 808 61.02 -16.79 16.47
CA TYR A 808 60.89 -16.85 17.92
C TYR A 808 59.64 -16.09 18.35
N SER A 809 58.88 -16.63 19.29
CA SER A 809 57.65 -15.99 19.80
C SER A 809 57.60 -16.05 21.32
N GLU A 810 57.50 -14.88 21.94
CA GLU A 810 57.32 -14.72 23.38
C GLU A 810 55.83 -14.66 23.78
N SER A 811 54.92 -15.01 22.86
CA SER A 811 53.49 -15.09 23.17
C SER A 811 53.19 -16.17 24.22
N LYS A 812 52.29 -15.87 25.15
CA LYS A 812 51.77 -16.83 26.14
C LYS A 812 50.94 -17.95 25.50
N THR A 813 50.48 -17.76 24.27
CA THR A 813 49.75 -18.74 23.45
C THR A 813 50.66 -19.50 22.46
N CYS A 814 51.98 -19.31 22.50
CA CYS A 814 52.89 -19.90 21.52
C CYS A 814 52.86 -21.44 21.55
N GLU A 815 52.45 -22.06 20.43
CA GLU A 815 52.69 -23.47 20.14
C GLU A 815 53.98 -23.64 19.31
N PRO A 816 54.92 -24.54 19.71
CA PRO A 816 56.15 -24.76 18.97
C PRO A 816 55.91 -25.59 17.70
N ALA A 817 56.40 -25.10 16.55
CA ALA A 817 56.13 -25.69 15.23
C ALA A 817 57.42 -26.07 14.49
N LEU A 818 57.36 -27.16 13.73
CA LEU A 818 58.41 -27.57 12.78
C LEU A 818 58.27 -26.81 11.45
N PRO A 819 59.36 -26.59 10.69
CA PRO A 819 59.28 -25.92 9.40
C PRO A 819 58.54 -26.80 8.39
N GLY A 820 57.54 -26.23 7.70
CA GLY A 820 56.67 -26.90 6.74
C GLY A 820 56.92 -26.46 5.30
N ASN A 821 55.86 -26.13 4.56
CA ASN A 821 55.96 -25.74 3.15
C ASN A 821 56.67 -24.38 2.97
N PRO A 822 57.44 -24.19 1.87
CA PRO A 822 57.91 -22.88 1.46
C PRO A 822 56.74 -21.99 1.03
N GLY A 823 56.88 -20.68 1.20
CA GLY A 823 55.94 -19.67 0.70
C GLY A 823 56.16 -19.42 -0.78
N PHE A 824 55.12 -19.03 -1.51
CA PHE A 824 55.17 -18.78 -2.95
C PHE A 824 53.94 -18.00 -3.43
N SER A 825 54.05 -17.39 -4.60
CA SER A 825 52.91 -16.85 -5.36
C SER A 825 52.53 -17.81 -6.50
N VAL A 826 51.22 -17.99 -6.71
CA VAL A 826 50.63 -18.83 -7.77
C VAL A 826 49.40 -18.15 -8.37
N THR A 827 49.20 -18.28 -9.67
CA THR A 827 48.01 -17.81 -10.39
C THR A 827 47.20 -19.00 -10.90
N VAL A 828 45.90 -18.99 -10.66
CA VAL A 828 44.95 -19.95 -11.23
C VAL A 828 44.00 -19.23 -12.16
N THR A 829 43.95 -19.68 -13.41
CA THR A 829 42.99 -19.21 -14.42
C THR A 829 41.90 -20.26 -14.62
N ARG A 830 40.63 -19.85 -14.72
CA ARG A 830 39.57 -20.66 -15.31
C ARG A 830 38.96 -19.98 -16.52
N LYS A 831 38.61 -20.79 -17.53
CA LYS A 831 37.88 -20.44 -18.74
C LYS A 831 36.55 -21.17 -18.72
N ILE A 832 35.46 -20.41 -18.78
CA ILE A 832 34.09 -20.89 -18.65
C ILE A 832 33.43 -20.82 -20.03
N TYR A 833 32.95 -21.98 -20.50
CA TYR A 833 32.39 -22.18 -21.83
C TYR A 833 30.91 -22.59 -21.76
N LEU A 834 30.09 -22.08 -22.68
CA LEU A 834 28.73 -22.53 -22.94
C LEU A 834 28.66 -23.03 -24.38
N LYS A 835 28.35 -24.31 -24.59
CA LYS A 835 28.33 -24.96 -25.92
C LYS A 835 29.62 -24.68 -26.72
N ASP A 836 30.76 -24.91 -26.06
CA ASP A 836 32.13 -24.63 -26.52
C ASP A 836 32.48 -23.17 -26.91
N GLU A 837 31.55 -22.23 -26.80
CA GLU A 837 31.83 -20.79 -26.90
C GLU A 837 32.40 -20.27 -25.56
N LEU A 838 33.53 -19.57 -25.60
CA LEU A 838 34.17 -18.98 -24.41
C LEU A 838 33.38 -17.76 -23.92
N LYS A 839 32.75 -17.85 -22.75
CA LYS A 839 31.93 -16.77 -22.17
C LYS A 839 32.66 -15.93 -21.12
N LYS A 840 33.50 -16.54 -20.27
CA LYS A 840 34.24 -15.84 -19.20
C LYS A 840 35.65 -16.41 -19.06
N THR A 841 36.62 -15.55 -18.76
CA THR A 841 37.96 -15.96 -18.29
C THR A 841 38.26 -15.20 -17.01
N GLU A 842 38.60 -15.93 -15.95
CA GLU A 842 38.88 -15.40 -14.62
C GLU A 842 40.28 -15.85 -14.17
N SER A 843 41.03 -15.02 -13.46
CA SER A 843 42.38 -15.33 -13.00
C SER A 843 42.64 -14.80 -11.59
N ASN A 844 42.72 -15.68 -10.60
CA ASN A 844 43.00 -15.34 -9.21
C ASN A 844 44.49 -15.59 -8.93
N SER A 845 45.15 -14.69 -8.21
CA SER A 845 46.58 -14.80 -7.88
C SER A 845 46.79 -14.66 -6.38
N TRP A 846 47.35 -15.70 -5.77
CA TRP A 846 47.48 -15.84 -4.32
C TRP A 846 48.95 -15.94 -3.91
N ARG A 847 49.29 -15.41 -2.72
CA ARG A 847 50.64 -15.47 -2.15
C ARG A 847 50.63 -16.06 -0.75
N TYR A 848 51.20 -17.25 -0.64
CA TYR A 848 51.36 -17.98 0.61
C TYR A 848 52.66 -17.58 1.34
N LYS A 849 52.58 -17.48 2.66
CA LYS A 849 53.73 -17.37 3.56
C LYS A 849 54.46 -18.72 3.67
N PRO A 850 55.77 -18.73 3.97
CA PRO A 850 56.46 -19.95 4.38
C PRO A 850 55.99 -20.38 5.78
N GLN A 851 55.80 -21.68 5.95
CA GLN A 851 55.47 -22.28 7.25
C GLN A 851 56.75 -22.40 8.06
N ASN A 852 57.08 -21.35 8.81
CA ASN A 852 58.35 -21.24 9.53
C ASN A 852 58.40 -22.18 10.73
N ARG A 853 59.62 -22.57 11.14
CA ARG A 853 59.84 -23.20 12.45
C ARG A 853 59.52 -22.16 13.53
N VAL A 854 58.63 -22.48 14.46
CA VAL A 854 58.33 -21.62 15.62
C VAL A 854 59.03 -22.20 16.85
N ILE A 855 59.81 -21.36 17.54
CA ILE A 855 60.38 -21.65 18.85
C ILE A 855 59.76 -20.67 19.85
N CYS A 856 59.22 -21.18 20.95
CA CYS A 856 58.61 -20.35 21.99
C CYS A 856 59.66 -19.85 22.98
N GLY A 857 59.55 -18.58 23.38
CA GLY A 857 60.57 -17.84 24.11
C GLY A 857 61.36 -16.89 23.23
N ALA A 858 62.26 -16.12 23.85
CA ALA A 858 63.08 -15.10 23.20
C ALA A 858 64.08 -15.71 22.19
N PRO A 859 64.48 -14.95 21.14
CA PRO A 859 65.61 -15.35 20.30
C PRO A 859 66.92 -15.42 21.12
N PRO A 860 67.83 -16.35 20.80
CA PRO A 860 69.10 -16.47 21.51
C PRO A 860 69.96 -15.19 21.33
N SER A 861 70.67 -14.83 22.39
CA SER A 861 71.60 -13.70 22.42
C SER A 861 72.65 -13.81 21.31
N SER A 862 73.12 -12.67 20.82
CA SER A 862 74.22 -12.60 19.84
C SER A 862 75.52 -13.22 20.36
N ASP A 863 75.67 -13.25 21.68
CA ASP A 863 76.94 -13.42 22.38
C ASP A 863 77.26 -14.90 22.67
N ASP A 864 76.27 -15.80 22.54
CA ASP A 864 76.39 -17.24 22.81
C ASP A 864 77.03 -18.05 21.66
N LYS A 865 77.60 -17.39 20.64
CA LYS A 865 78.13 -18.04 19.43
C LYS A 865 79.63 -18.38 19.45
N ASP A 866 80.41 -17.78 20.34
CA ASP A 866 81.84 -18.06 20.47
C ASP A 866 82.13 -19.06 21.63
N GLY A 867 81.17 -19.96 21.90
CA GLY A 867 81.00 -20.64 23.19
C GLY A 867 81.32 -22.14 23.31
N ASP A 868 81.51 -22.90 22.21
CA ASP A 868 82.10 -24.25 22.29
C ASP A 868 82.89 -24.61 21.02
N SER A 869 84.16 -24.97 21.22
CA SER A 869 85.00 -25.65 20.23
C SER A 869 85.99 -26.59 20.91
N GLY A 870 85.53 -27.49 21.80
CA GLY A 870 86.41 -28.47 22.43
C GLY A 870 85.76 -29.57 23.26
N GLY A 871 85.09 -30.55 22.63
CA GLY A 871 84.59 -31.77 23.28
C GLY A 871 84.70 -33.00 22.36
N THR A 872 85.50 -33.99 22.77
CA THR A 872 85.88 -35.20 22.03
C THR A 872 84.77 -36.24 21.82
N ASP A 873 85.01 -37.11 20.84
CA ASP A 873 84.26 -38.31 20.45
C ASP A 873 83.86 -39.27 21.59
N ASP A 874 82.64 -39.82 21.52
CA ASP A 874 82.35 -41.28 21.52
C ASP A 874 80.91 -41.52 20.95
#